data_AF-M6FMX0-F1
#
_entry.id   AF-M6FMX0-F1
#
_cell.length_a   1.000
_cell.length_b   1.000
_cell.length_c   1.000
_cell.angle_alpha   90.00
_cell.angle_beta   90.00
_cell.angle_gamma   90.00
#
_symmetry.space_group_name_H-M   'P 1'
#
loop_
_entity.id
_entity.type
_entity.pdbx_description
1 polymer ?
#
loop_
_entity_poly.entity_id
_entity_poly.type
_entity_poly.pdbx_seq_one_letter_code
_entity_poly.pdbx_strand_id
1 'polypeptide(L)'
;MNTINPTVQAATTTPVSQNTNPAQAAQSYYQGVQVWDTKWQDLLTKQNTWEQNSLNAIQNGILQWNQSITGLENDKLTYLNGIEQTKAQWLANKQIITNAQNQMRGALQSTITNIRSQENQLKANASGDASLTSVFGDMDELLDDLQDALNTNASLGTLAQTLGNFFQSQIASATAKADYWNVTKWQETYATQTVSYSQIVGNSSISCVNYTGSGCNNVASGNRSITYNSNGSVYGWRASSGSLVYQSDETGTVGQGSYSSSAYLENSHYVAVCHGWEVGGTCNFGTGQYALNTSYCGGGWMCGYDLETVIDQNYTVFASGSFNQQQVANNNNIRNAIFGSYNTAFGQSSQAGNAVSGSSVALGTKVYLGGTELNSSNWYGSLGLTNQVQVQTKYKYIDTAMQANQNFWSGLAGQFTSIASTFLSLVNPLKDWEERSAEYEEEYQAKLLELEQTKQSTIANYDSQIAAMKAARGAWVTEVYGYQMAGIEGSQDNANSQYRNGQENWDNTISVFQQAELNWYLSAKDTLQQAVTAPNGEVQYQTNAIPQANQIQTQITNSETNTTQLYNAATGLYQTYQYAAAGNVMQQALVNQQNQTSWNQQGAALSQTIADSFGRSEAYKTAELGASNRINALAQTIYGNGAYIVDSTELQSLQNQITTNGQNQSFWQNEINGTNGGFNFNGRNNTSQTKEALYGDMIADIAVATTLQAEVVDEEITYLKTANEYFEKSERYQELAEKAKSEAKFDEAALYTGYAVREKNNAVGFLKKKYYNLGEEITSEVDTRGLTYTRNSFLSYRDNLINKNFQNTTQIGKQIQEGKNQVAGIIAEGESYNQIQGMIQTASNLNKQGEENKERVEKLLVQSKELAEKNIGEGLLDGLQEMIASIQSALPQEVSNNGVAQYIQAQEKELAEKQEKVNELLSHMNSLVTNNNDLAALQTLLQGSSQAINVAANSAVSKYLDETAKKLQKDNEERSESLQKTLLEALTNGDQYKYLREAGYGFRTDGEGISAYRQIYSGEIEIDGSAMKETSYSPDLEYQYIRIETKFNPGNLSVDMMNPNSTRFNAEMAIGVKNYIDNLQKNVEQMFAQFSNKTEEIKEEYAQNQEIQDYKK
;
A
#
# COMPACT_ATOMS: atom_id res chain seq x y z
N MET A 1 27.62 64.07 25.50
CA MET A 1 27.94 64.07 26.94
C MET A 1 27.04 63.07 27.65
N ASN A 2 27.56 61.88 27.91
CA ASN A 2 27.33 61.09 29.12
C ASN A 2 28.36 59.95 29.10
N THR A 3 29.26 60.06 30.08
CA THR A 3 30.38 59.21 30.54
C THR A 3 30.34 57.72 30.20
N ILE A 4 31.48 57.21 29.69
CA ILE A 4 31.83 55.78 29.68
C ILE A 4 32.74 55.46 30.88
N ASN A 5 32.52 54.26 31.39
CA ASN A 5 32.95 53.62 32.63
C ASN A 5 34.48 53.30 32.67
N PRO A 6 35.21 53.59 33.76
CA PRO A 6 36.65 53.38 33.85
C PRO A 6 36.98 52.01 34.45
N THR A 7 37.06 50.94 33.66
CA THR A 7 37.82 49.73 34.08
C THR A 7 38.11 48.79 32.91
N VAL A 8 39.29 48.91 32.28
CA VAL A 8 40.14 47.76 31.92
C VAL A 8 41.59 48.26 31.84
N GLN A 9 42.35 48.02 32.91
CA GLN A 9 43.77 48.30 33.03
C GLN A 9 44.49 46.96 33.30
N ALA A 10 45.69 46.82 32.74
CA ALA A 10 46.68 45.72 32.86
C ALA A 10 46.46 44.52 31.89
N ALA A 11 47.46 43.95 31.21
CA ALA A 11 48.93 44.09 31.17
C ALA A 11 49.38 43.67 29.74
N THR A 12 50.47 44.18 29.18
CA THR A 12 51.79 43.54 29.33
C THR A 12 52.94 44.55 29.21
N THR A 13 53.75 44.58 30.25
CA THR A 13 55.07 45.20 30.29
C THR A 13 56.12 44.31 29.65
N THR A 14 56.78 44.82 28.60
CA THR A 14 58.18 44.48 28.29
C THR A 14 58.87 45.76 27.83
N PRO A 15 59.87 46.31 28.54
CA PRO A 15 60.63 47.44 28.05
C PRO A 15 61.58 46.93 26.97
N VAL A 16 61.26 47.18 25.70
CA VAL A 16 62.23 47.06 24.62
C VAL A 16 62.82 48.45 24.41
N SER A 17 63.95 48.72 25.05
CA SER A 17 64.85 49.78 24.63
C SER A 17 65.47 49.35 23.29
N GLN A 18 64.86 49.73 22.17
CA GLN A 18 65.46 49.61 20.83
C GLN A 18 64.64 50.44 19.84
N ASN A 19 65.31 51.35 19.13
CA ASN A 19 64.87 52.10 17.94
C ASN A 19 63.44 51.80 17.49
N THR A 20 62.48 52.69 17.79
CA THR A 20 61.16 52.70 17.15
C THR A 20 61.36 52.78 15.64
N ASN A 21 61.10 51.67 14.94
CA ASN A 21 61.08 51.67 13.48
C ASN A 21 59.95 52.60 13.03
N PRO A 22 60.19 53.53 12.08
CA PRO A 22 59.15 54.35 11.46
C PRO A 22 57.84 53.61 11.12
N ALA A 23 57.92 52.32 10.78
CA ALA A 23 56.77 51.46 10.49
C ALA A 23 55.77 51.27 11.64
N GLN A 24 56.19 51.40 12.91
CA GLN A 24 55.29 51.28 14.07
C GLN A 24 54.42 52.53 14.27
N ALA A 25 54.82 53.68 13.74
CA ALA A 25 54.17 54.96 14.02
C ALA A 25 52.76 55.08 13.39
N ALA A 26 52.52 54.47 12.21
CA ALA A 26 51.23 54.53 11.50
C ALA A 26 50.38 53.24 11.61
N GLN A 27 50.72 52.34 12.54
CA GLN A 27 50.16 50.98 12.60
C GLN A 27 48.63 50.95 12.78
N SER A 28 48.05 51.87 13.54
CA SER A 28 46.61 51.93 13.81
C SER A 28 45.77 52.18 12.55
N TYR A 29 46.28 52.96 11.58
CA TYR A 29 45.61 53.18 10.30
C TYR A 29 45.45 51.87 9.52
N TYR A 30 46.54 51.12 9.34
CA TYR A 30 46.54 49.89 8.54
C TYR A 30 45.67 48.77 9.16
N GLN A 31 45.58 48.72 10.49
CA GLN A 31 44.66 47.80 11.17
C GLN A 31 43.19 48.15 10.91
N GLY A 32 42.84 49.44 10.95
CA GLY A 32 41.49 49.91 10.63
C GLY A 32 41.07 49.56 9.19
N VAL A 33 41.98 49.69 8.22
CA VAL A 33 41.73 49.32 6.81
C VAL A 33 41.33 47.84 6.69
N GLN A 34 42.06 46.93 7.34
CA GLN A 34 41.76 45.49 7.26
C GLN A 34 40.40 45.11 7.86
N VAL A 35 40.04 45.73 8.98
CA VAL A 35 38.73 45.53 9.62
C VAL A 35 37.60 45.98 8.69
N TRP A 36 37.80 47.12 8.01
CA TRP A 36 36.81 47.65 7.08
C TRP A 36 36.60 46.75 5.86
N ASP A 37 37.67 46.35 5.17
CA ASP A 37 37.59 45.51 3.97
C ASP A 37 36.90 44.16 4.25
N THR A 38 37.14 43.57 5.43
CA THR A 38 36.49 42.32 5.86
C THR A 38 34.97 42.49 6.00
N LYS A 39 34.52 43.62 6.56
CA LYS A 39 33.10 43.88 6.81
C LYS A 39 32.35 44.23 5.54
N TRP A 40 32.99 44.90 4.58
CA TRP A 40 32.45 45.13 3.25
C TRP A 40 32.11 43.81 2.52
N GLN A 41 33.00 42.82 2.57
CA GLN A 41 32.77 41.52 1.94
C GLN A 41 31.61 40.72 2.60
N ASP A 42 31.48 40.79 3.92
CA ASP A 42 30.35 40.19 4.65
C ASP A 42 29.01 40.82 4.22
N LEU A 43 28.98 42.14 4.07
CA LEU A 43 27.77 42.88 3.67
C LEU A 43 27.31 42.48 2.24
N LEU A 44 28.23 42.42 1.28
CA LEU A 44 27.94 41.98 -0.10
C LEU A 44 27.44 40.53 -0.16
N THR A 45 27.99 39.65 0.69
CA THR A 45 27.55 38.24 0.75
C THR A 45 26.10 38.13 1.25
N LYS A 46 25.73 38.93 2.25
CA LYS A 46 24.36 38.95 2.79
C LYS A 46 23.34 39.50 1.79
N GLN A 47 23.70 40.53 1.03
CA GLN A 47 22.86 41.06 -0.07
C GLN A 47 22.55 39.96 -1.10
N ASN A 48 23.59 39.30 -1.63
CA ASN A 48 23.44 38.23 -2.61
C ASN A 48 22.55 37.08 -2.10
N THR A 49 22.69 36.72 -0.82
CA THR A 49 21.89 35.66 -0.19
C THR A 49 20.42 36.06 -0.08
N TRP A 50 20.14 37.31 0.33
CA TRP A 50 18.78 37.84 0.43
C TRP A 50 18.08 37.89 -0.95
N GLU A 51 18.80 38.30 -2.00
CA GLU A 51 18.26 38.33 -3.37
C GLU A 51 17.85 36.93 -3.86
N GLN A 52 18.70 35.93 -3.66
CA GLN A 52 18.41 34.55 -4.06
C GLN A 52 17.23 33.95 -3.29
N ASN A 53 17.21 34.10 -1.96
CA ASN A 53 16.14 33.56 -1.12
C ASN A 53 14.78 34.17 -1.48
N SER A 54 14.75 35.50 -1.68
CA SER A 54 13.53 36.22 -2.06
C SER A 54 13.03 35.79 -3.45
N LEU A 55 13.92 35.62 -4.43
CA LEU A 55 13.57 35.14 -5.77
C LEU A 55 12.96 33.73 -5.73
N ASN A 56 13.57 32.81 -4.96
CA ASN A 56 13.08 31.45 -4.80
C ASN A 56 11.68 31.40 -4.15
N ALA A 57 11.45 32.21 -3.12
CA ALA A 57 10.14 32.30 -2.46
C ALA A 57 9.05 32.78 -3.43
N ILE A 58 9.36 33.78 -4.28
CA ILE A 58 8.46 34.29 -5.31
C ILE A 58 8.15 33.21 -6.35
N GLN A 59 9.16 32.52 -6.89
CA GLN A 59 8.98 31.46 -7.88
C GLN A 59 8.12 30.31 -7.36
N ASN A 60 8.36 29.87 -6.12
CA ASN A 60 7.57 28.83 -5.49
C ASN A 60 6.10 29.25 -5.26
N GLY A 61 5.86 30.50 -4.85
CA GLY A 61 4.50 31.04 -4.70
C GLY A 61 3.74 31.07 -6.03
N ILE A 62 4.38 31.51 -7.12
CA ILE A 62 3.78 31.51 -8.47
C ILE A 62 3.43 30.08 -8.92
N LEU A 63 4.32 29.12 -8.67
CA LEU A 63 4.09 27.72 -9.03
C LEU A 63 2.88 27.14 -8.30
N GLN A 64 2.75 27.40 -6.99
CA GLN A 64 1.62 26.96 -6.18
C GLN A 64 0.29 27.51 -6.72
N TRP A 65 0.23 28.81 -7.03
CA TRP A 65 -0.94 29.42 -7.65
C TRP A 65 -1.32 28.78 -8.99
N ASN A 66 -0.34 28.55 -9.87
CA ASN A 66 -0.57 27.97 -11.19
C ASN A 66 -1.08 26.53 -11.10
N GLN A 67 -0.54 25.73 -10.18
CA GLN A 67 -0.97 24.36 -9.96
C GLN A 67 -2.42 24.29 -9.46
N SER A 68 -2.80 25.11 -8.48
CA SER A 68 -4.19 25.14 -7.98
C SER A 68 -5.19 25.62 -9.03
N ILE A 69 -4.85 26.65 -9.84
CA ILE A 69 -5.72 27.11 -10.94
C ILE A 69 -5.91 26.00 -11.99
N THR A 70 -4.83 25.31 -12.36
CA THR A 70 -4.89 24.18 -13.32
C THR A 70 -5.71 23.02 -12.75
N GLY A 71 -5.59 22.75 -11.45
CA GLY A 71 -6.41 21.77 -10.74
C GLY A 71 -7.90 22.08 -10.87
N LEU A 72 -8.31 23.31 -10.56
CA LEU A 72 -9.71 23.76 -10.69
C LEU A 72 -10.23 23.68 -12.14
N GLU A 73 -9.40 23.98 -13.14
CA GLU A 73 -9.75 23.85 -14.56
C GLU A 73 -9.99 22.38 -14.96
N ASN A 74 -9.16 21.45 -14.48
CA ASN A 74 -9.33 20.02 -14.70
C ASN A 74 -10.53 19.44 -13.94
N ASP A 75 -10.78 19.90 -12.72
CA ASP A 75 -11.93 19.49 -11.91
C ASP A 75 -13.23 19.93 -12.58
N LYS A 76 -13.31 21.17 -13.09
CA LYS A 76 -14.43 21.66 -13.90
C LYS A 76 -14.69 20.74 -15.09
N LEU A 77 -13.66 20.39 -15.85
CA LEU A 77 -13.79 19.52 -17.02
C LEU A 77 -14.30 18.13 -16.64
N THR A 78 -13.75 17.53 -15.59
CA THR A 78 -14.11 16.19 -15.11
C THR A 78 -15.56 16.17 -14.63
N TYR A 79 -15.96 17.19 -13.87
CA TYR A 79 -17.32 17.30 -13.35
C TYR A 79 -18.37 17.49 -14.44
N LEU A 80 -18.09 18.34 -15.45
CA LEU A 80 -18.96 18.54 -16.60
C LEU A 80 -19.10 17.28 -17.46
N ASN A 81 -18.01 16.52 -17.65
CA ASN A 81 -18.05 15.25 -18.36
C ASN A 81 -18.94 14.22 -17.62
N GLY A 82 -18.92 14.20 -16.29
CA GLY A 82 -19.79 13.35 -15.48
C GLY A 82 -21.29 13.69 -15.61
N ILE A 83 -21.63 14.99 -15.65
CA ILE A 83 -23.00 15.47 -15.89
C ILE A 83 -23.49 15.06 -17.29
N GLU A 84 -22.66 15.26 -18.33
CA GLU A 84 -23.01 14.89 -19.71
C GLU A 84 -23.17 13.37 -19.89
N GLN A 85 -22.30 12.57 -19.25
CA GLN A 85 -22.41 11.12 -19.27
C GLN A 85 -23.73 10.64 -18.62
N THR A 86 -24.11 11.25 -17.49
CA THR A 86 -25.37 10.94 -16.80
C THR A 86 -26.58 11.30 -17.66
N LYS A 87 -26.57 12.49 -18.30
CA LYS A 87 -27.61 12.93 -19.24
C LYS A 87 -27.75 11.99 -20.44
N ALA A 88 -26.65 11.56 -21.03
CA ALA A 88 -26.65 10.62 -22.16
C ALA A 88 -27.22 9.24 -21.77
N GLN A 89 -26.87 8.74 -20.59
CA GLN A 89 -27.39 7.47 -20.07
C GLN A 89 -28.90 7.55 -19.80
N TRP A 90 -29.38 8.69 -19.29
CA TRP A 90 -30.80 8.91 -19.01
C TRP A 90 -31.66 9.01 -20.28
N LEU A 91 -31.16 9.68 -21.33
CA LEU A 91 -31.83 9.75 -22.65
C LEU A 91 -31.88 8.39 -23.36
N ALA A 92 -30.84 7.56 -23.22
CA ALA A 92 -30.83 6.22 -23.79
C ALA A 92 -31.90 5.29 -23.18
N ASN A 93 -32.11 5.38 -21.86
CA ASN A 93 -33.10 4.56 -21.15
C ASN A 93 -34.55 4.85 -21.59
N LYS A 94 -34.89 6.13 -21.77
CA LYS A 94 -36.21 6.55 -22.31
C LYS A 94 -36.50 5.94 -23.68
N GLN A 95 -35.50 5.88 -24.54
CA GLN A 95 -35.64 5.29 -25.88
C GLN A 95 -35.84 3.77 -25.82
N ILE A 96 -35.16 3.08 -24.88
CA ILE A 96 -35.27 1.63 -24.71
C ILE A 96 -36.68 1.23 -24.26
N ILE A 97 -37.26 1.95 -23.30
CA ILE A 97 -38.64 1.73 -22.81
C ILE A 97 -39.67 1.88 -23.95
N THR A 98 -39.57 2.98 -24.69
CA THR A 98 -40.50 3.28 -25.81
C THR A 98 -40.43 2.21 -26.90
N ASN A 99 -39.21 1.76 -27.24
CA ASN A 99 -39.01 0.74 -28.26
C ASN A 99 -39.56 -0.64 -27.83
N ALA A 100 -39.38 -1.02 -26.56
CA ALA A 100 -39.86 -2.30 -26.03
C ALA A 100 -41.40 -2.39 -26.00
N GLN A 101 -42.09 -1.31 -25.59
CA GLN A 101 -43.55 -1.25 -25.61
C GLN A 101 -44.13 -1.40 -27.02
N ASN A 102 -43.56 -0.68 -27.99
CA ASN A 102 -44.02 -0.71 -29.38
C ASN A 102 -43.80 -2.07 -30.05
N GLN A 103 -42.65 -2.71 -29.80
CA GLN A 103 -42.36 -4.05 -30.33
C GLN A 103 -43.34 -5.10 -29.81
N MET A 104 -43.69 -5.04 -28.52
CA MET A 104 -44.58 -6.03 -27.92
C MET A 104 -46.02 -5.92 -28.40
N ARG A 105 -46.57 -4.70 -28.47
CA ARG A 105 -47.91 -4.47 -29.02
C ARG A 105 -48.00 -4.93 -30.48
N GLY A 106 -46.97 -4.65 -31.28
CA GLY A 106 -46.89 -5.11 -32.67
C GLY A 106 -46.87 -6.64 -32.81
N ALA A 107 -46.15 -7.34 -31.94
CA ALA A 107 -46.07 -8.80 -31.95
C ALA A 107 -47.41 -9.47 -31.56
N LEU A 108 -48.06 -8.97 -30.50
CA LEU A 108 -49.39 -9.45 -30.08
C LEU A 108 -50.45 -9.24 -31.17
N GLN A 109 -50.46 -8.05 -31.78
CA GLN A 109 -51.37 -7.72 -32.88
C GLN A 109 -51.19 -8.66 -34.08
N SER A 110 -49.93 -8.98 -34.43
CA SER A 110 -49.60 -9.92 -35.50
C SER A 110 -50.11 -11.34 -35.20
N THR A 111 -49.92 -11.83 -33.97
CA THR A 111 -50.39 -13.17 -33.56
C THR A 111 -51.92 -13.27 -33.61
N ILE A 112 -52.64 -12.27 -33.06
CA ILE A 112 -54.12 -12.22 -33.08
C ILE A 112 -54.65 -12.23 -34.52
N THR A 113 -54.07 -11.39 -35.38
CA THR A 113 -54.48 -11.28 -36.78
C THR A 113 -54.30 -12.60 -37.53
N ASN A 114 -53.17 -13.29 -37.31
CA ASN A 114 -52.91 -14.59 -37.94
C ASN A 114 -53.90 -15.66 -37.49
N ILE A 115 -54.20 -15.74 -36.19
CA ILE A 115 -55.13 -16.74 -35.65
C ILE A 115 -56.55 -16.49 -36.14
N ARG A 116 -57.05 -15.24 -36.09
CA ARG A 116 -58.37 -14.86 -36.64
C ARG A 116 -58.49 -15.22 -38.13
N SER A 117 -57.43 -15.00 -38.92
CA SER A 117 -57.45 -15.35 -40.34
C SER A 117 -57.60 -16.85 -40.56
N GLN A 118 -56.91 -17.68 -39.79
CA GLN A 118 -56.96 -19.14 -39.91
C GLN A 118 -58.28 -19.72 -39.36
N GLU A 119 -58.79 -19.16 -38.27
CA GLU A 119 -60.08 -19.50 -37.70
C GLU A 119 -61.24 -19.22 -38.67
N ASN A 120 -61.25 -18.04 -39.31
CA ASN A 120 -62.26 -17.70 -40.31
C ASN A 120 -62.23 -18.64 -41.52
N GLN A 121 -61.04 -19.07 -41.95
CA GLN A 121 -60.90 -20.10 -42.99
C GLN A 121 -61.51 -21.45 -42.56
N LEU A 122 -61.33 -21.85 -41.30
CA LEU A 122 -61.92 -23.08 -40.76
C LEU A 122 -63.44 -23.01 -40.67
N LYS A 123 -63.98 -21.91 -40.11
CA LYS A 123 -65.43 -21.68 -40.00
C LYS A 123 -66.11 -21.68 -41.38
N ALA A 124 -65.48 -21.10 -42.40
CA ALA A 124 -65.98 -21.13 -43.77
C ALA A 124 -66.01 -22.56 -44.36
N ASN A 125 -64.97 -23.34 -44.14
CA ASN A 125 -64.86 -24.72 -44.63
C ASN A 125 -65.76 -25.72 -43.89
N ALA A 126 -66.20 -25.39 -42.67
CA ALA A 126 -67.05 -26.25 -41.82
C ALA A 126 -68.51 -25.75 -41.71
N SER A 127 -68.96 -24.92 -42.65
CA SER A 127 -70.23 -24.17 -42.66
C SER A 127 -71.54 -24.98 -42.56
N GLY A 128 -71.47 -26.30 -42.33
CA GLY A 128 -72.61 -27.18 -42.02
C GLY A 128 -72.58 -27.84 -40.64
N ASP A 129 -71.52 -27.64 -39.84
CA ASP A 129 -71.36 -28.25 -38.52
C ASP A 129 -71.41 -27.20 -37.39
N ALA A 130 -72.60 -27.06 -36.79
CA ALA A 130 -72.82 -26.13 -35.70
C ALA A 130 -71.96 -26.44 -34.46
N SER A 131 -71.57 -27.70 -34.27
CA SER A 131 -70.79 -28.11 -33.11
C SER A 131 -69.33 -27.66 -33.20
N LEU A 132 -68.70 -27.76 -34.39
CA LEU A 132 -67.35 -27.22 -34.60
C LEU A 132 -67.31 -25.68 -34.45
N THR A 133 -68.36 -24.99 -34.89
CA THR A 133 -68.46 -23.52 -34.79
C THR A 133 -68.57 -23.06 -33.34
N SER A 134 -69.31 -23.80 -32.50
CA SER A 134 -69.50 -23.45 -31.08
C SER A 134 -68.24 -23.63 -30.20
N VAL A 135 -67.36 -24.57 -30.57
CA VAL A 135 -66.20 -24.96 -29.75
C VAL A 135 -65.08 -23.90 -29.76
N PHE A 136 -65.07 -23.01 -30.75
CA PHE A 136 -64.16 -21.87 -30.80
C PHE A 136 -64.67 -20.63 -30.04
N GLY A 137 -65.88 -20.66 -29.46
CA GLY A 137 -66.47 -19.48 -28.79
C GLY A 137 -65.60 -18.88 -27.67
N ASP A 138 -64.96 -19.73 -26.85
CA ASP A 138 -64.01 -19.26 -25.82
C ASP A 138 -62.80 -18.53 -26.44
N MET A 139 -62.35 -18.98 -27.63
CA MET A 139 -61.23 -18.39 -28.35
C MET A 139 -61.62 -17.07 -29.02
N ASP A 140 -62.82 -16.98 -29.59
CA ASP A 140 -63.36 -15.73 -30.14
C ASP A 140 -63.40 -14.64 -29.07
N GLU A 141 -63.92 -14.96 -27.88
CA GLU A 141 -64.01 -14.04 -26.75
C GLU A 141 -62.62 -13.55 -26.31
N LEU A 142 -61.64 -14.46 -26.18
CA LEU A 142 -60.25 -14.08 -25.89
C LEU A 142 -59.65 -13.16 -26.97
N LEU A 143 -59.84 -13.50 -28.24
CA LEU A 143 -59.26 -12.73 -29.34
C LEU A 143 -59.89 -11.35 -29.46
N ASP A 144 -61.17 -11.20 -29.14
CA ASP A 144 -61.88 -9.93 -29.04
C ASP A 144 -61.42 -9.09 -27.85
N ASP A 145 -61.33 -9.68 -26.65
CA ASP A 145 -60.83 -8.99 -25.46
C ASP A 145 -59.39 -8.49 -25.64
N LEU A 146 -58.51 -9.30 -26.25
CA LEU A 146 -57.14 -8.89 -26.55
C LEU A 146 -57.07 -7.81 -27.63
N GLN A 147 -57.94 -7.86 -28.65
CA GLN A 147 -57.98 -6.86 -29.70
C GLN A 147 -58.53 -5.51 -29.19
N ASP A 148 -59.53 -5.53 -28.32
CA ASP A 148 -60.06 -4.33 -27.69
C ASP A 148 -59.03 -3.69 -26.74
N ALA A 149 -58.34 -4.50 -25.93
CA ALA A 149 -57.24 -4.05 -25.10
C ALA A 149 -56.08 -3.44 -25.91
N LEU A 150 -55.77 -3.98 -27.10
CA LEU A 150 -54.78 -3.38 -27.99
C LEU A 150 -55.27 -2.07 -28.64
N ASN A 151 -56.53 -2.02 -29.10
CA ASN A 151 -57.11 -0.84 -29.77
C ASN A 151 -57.29 0.35 -28.82
N THR A 152 -57.62 0.07 -27.56
CA THR A 152 -57.75 1.09 -26.49
C THR A 152 -56.40 1.47 -25.88
N ASN A 153 -55.31 0.90 -26.38
CA ASN A 153 -53.96 1.08 -25.86
C ASN A 153 -53.85 0.73 -24.37
N ALA A 154 -54.60 -0.28 -23.92
CA ALA A 154 -54.63 -0.73 -22.53
C ALA A 154 -53.25 -1.12 -22.01
N SER A 155 -53.11 -1.08 -20.69
CA SER A 155 -51.86 -1.37 -19.98
C SER A 155 -51.38 -2.81 -20.22
N LEU A 156 -50.06 -3.02 -20.18
CA LEU A 156 -49.41 -4.33 -20.27
C LEU A 156 -49.80 -5.23 -19.10
N GLY A 157 -49.99 -4.65 -17.90
CA GLY A 157 -50.57 -5.35 -16.76
C GLY A 157 -52.00 -5.84 -17.05
N THR A 158 -52.82 -5.01 -17.71
CA THR A 158 -54.16 -5.39 -18.16
C THR A 158 -54.10 -6.53 -19.19
N LEU A 159 -53.19 -6.47 -20.17
CA LEU A 159 -53.02 -7.54 -21.17
C LEU A 159 -52.60 -8.88 -20.53
N ALA A 160 -51.69 -8.86 -19.56
CA ALA A 160 -51.28 -10.04 -18.81
C ALA A 160 -52.43 -10.62 -17.98
N GLN A 161 -53.25 -9.76 -17.37
CA GLN A 161 -54.41 -10.17 -16.59
C GLN A 161 -55.50 -10.83 -17.45
N THR A 162 -55.80 -10.28 -18.63
CA THR A 162 -56.74 -10.87 -19.59
C THR A 162 -56.31 -12.28 -20.01
N LEU A 163 -55.03 -12.47 -20.36
CA LEU A 163 -54.49 -13.79 -20.69
C LEU A 163 -54.56 -14.76 -19.50
N GLY A 164 -54.17 -14.32 -18.30
CA GLY A 164 -54.19 -15.14 -17.09
C GLY A 164 -55.58 -15.64 -16.73
N ASN A 165 -56.59 -14.77 -16.77
CA ASN A 165 -57.98 -15.12 -16.46
C ASN A 165 -58.57 -16.12 -17.46
N PHE A 166 -58.26 -15.96 -18.75
CA PHE A 166 -58.70 -16.91 -19.77
C PHE A 166 -58.16 -18.31 -19.52
N PHE A 167 -56.84 -18.46 -19.28
CA PHE A 167 -56.27 -19.78 -19.02
C PHE A 167 -56.77 -20.40 -17.72
N GLN A 168 -57.11 -19.58 -16.72
CA GLN A 168 -57.79 -20.07 -15.51
C GLN A 168 -59.13 -20.76 -15.83
N SER A 169 -59.90 -20.21 -16.77
CA SER A 169 -61.14 -20.82 -17.27
C SER A 169 -60.88 -22.13 -18.04
N GLN A 170 -59.83 -22.16 -18.87
CA GLN A 170 -59.46 -23.36 -19.63
C GLN A 170 -59.00 -24.53 -18.74
N ILE A 171 -58.37 -24.26 -17.58
CA ILE A 171 -58.05 -25.29 -16.57
C ILE A 171 -59.32 -26.02 -16.14
N ALA A 172 -60.35 -25.27 -15.73
CA ALA A 172 -61.61 -25.85 -15.26
C ALA A 172 -62.27 -26.72 -16.33
N SER A 173 -62.25 -26.27 -17.59
CA SER A 173 -62.78 -27.02 -18.73
C SER A 173 -62.03 -28.34 -18.97
N ALA A 174 -60.69 -28.31 -18.96
CA ALA A 174 -59.86 -29.49 -19.17
C ALA A 174 -59.98 -30.50 -18.01
N THR A 175 -60.01 -30.02 -16.76
CA THR A 175 -60.22 -30.86 -15.57
C THR A 175 -61.56 -31.59 -15.64
N ALA A 176 -62.65 -30.89 -15.97
CA ALA A 176 -63.98 -31.51 -16.08
C ALA A 176 -64.02 -32.64 -17.13
N LYS A 177 -63.29 -32.47 -18.26
CA LYS A 177 -63.17 -33.52 -19.29
C LYS A 177 -62.32 -34.70 -18.84
N ALA A 178 -61.22 -34.45 -18.13
CA ALA A 178 -60.40 -35.51 -17.54
C ALA A 178 -61.21 -36.35 -16.53
N ASP A 179 -62.01 -35.68 -15.68
CA ASP A 179 -62.86 -36.33 -14.69
C ASP A 179 -63.92 -37.22 -15.33
N TYR A 180 -64.55 -36.76 -16.42
CA TYR A 180 -65.50 -37.57 -17.19
C TYR A 180 -64.86 -38.90 -17.62
N TRP A 181 -63.70 -38.86 -18.29
CA TRP A 181 -63.04 -40.08 -18.78
C TRP A 181 -62.51 -40.97 -17.65
N ASN A 182 -62.13 -40.38 -16.52
CA ASN A 182 -61.68 -41.15 -15.36
C ASN A 182 -62.77 -42.08 -14.82
N VAL A 183 -64.03 -41.69 -14.94
CA VAL A 183 -65.18 -42.51 -14.58
C VAL A 183 -65.52 -43.49 -15.71
N THR A 184 -65.69 -42.99 -16.93
CA THR A 184 -66.21 -43.77 -18.08
C THR A 184 -65.27 -44.86 -18.59
N LYS A 185 -63.96 -44.75 -18.33
CA LYS A 185 -62.96 -45.75 -18.75
C LYS A 185 -63.18 -47.16 -18.19
N TRP A 186 -63.96 -47.30 -17.13
CA TRP A 186 -64.23 -48.60 -16.52
C TRP A 186 -65.38 -49.31 -17.24
N GLN A 187 -65.07 -50.44 -17.87
CA GLN A 187 -66.01 -51.25 -18.65
C GLN A 187 -66.24 -52.62 -18.00
N GLU A 188 -67.41 -53.22 -18.21
CA GLU A 188 -67.76 -54.56 -17.72
C GLU A 188 -67.89 -55.56 -18.89
N THR A 189 -67.66 -56.85 -18.64
CA THR A 189 -67.83 -57.95 -19.63
C THR A 189 -68.08 -59.29 -18.92
N TYR A 190 -68.44 -60.35 -19.67
CA TYR A 190 -68.73 -61.69 -19.15
C TYR A 190 -67.98 -62.79 -19.92
N ALA A 191 -67.48 -63.79 -19.18
CA ALA A 191 -66.90 -65.01 -19.74
C ALA A 191 -67.74 -66.23 -19.33
N THR A 192 -68.11 -67.07 -20.29
CA THR A 192 -68.90 -68.30 -20.07
C THR A 192 -68.11 -69.51 -20.55
N GLN A 193 -68.05 -70.58 -19.75
CA GLN A 193 -67.42 -71.87 -20.09
C GLN A 193 -68.35 -73.05 -19.77
N THR A 194 -68.31 -74.09 -20.59
CA THR A 194 -69.07 -75.33 -20.37
C THR A 194 -68.19 -76.41 -19.72
N VAL A 195 -68.64 -77.04 -18.63
CA VAL A 195 -67.89 -78.02 -17.81
C VAL A 195 -68.73 -79.27 -17.53
N SER A 196 -68.14 -80.46 -17.67
CA SER A 196 -68.82 -81.75 -17.44
C SER A 196 -68.73 -82.23 -15.99
N TYR A 197 -69.84 -82.78 -15.48
CA TYR A 197 -70.02 -83.37 -14.16
C TYR A 197 -70.33 -84.86 -14.26
N SER A 198 -69.77 -85.68 -13.37
CA SER A 198 -70.11 -87.10 -13.22
C SER A 198 -70.00 -87.56 -11.77
N GLN A 199 -71.08 -88.11 -11.23
CA GLN A 199 -71.13 -88.75 -9.92
C GLN A 199 -70.32 -90.06 -9.91
N ILE A 200 -70.29 -90.82 -11.01
CA ILE A 200 -69.42 -92.00 -11.11
C ILE A 200 -68.03 -91.54 -11.52
N VAL A 201 -67.08 -91.65 -10.60
CA VAL A 201 -65.72 -91.12 -10.78
C VAL A 201 -64.68 -92.23 -10.84
N GLY A 202 -65.09 -93.49 -10.88
CA GLY A 202 -64.20 -94.63 -10.90
C GLY A 202 -64.93 -95.95 -10.75
N ASN A 203 -64.18 -97.04 -10.69
CA ASN A 203 -64.72 -98.39 -10.53
C ASN A 203 -63.90 -99.21 -9.53
N SER A 204 -64.57 -100.03 -8.74
CA SER A 204 -64.03 -101.00 -7.80
C SER A 204 -64.22 -102.42 -8.32
N SER A 205 -63.28 -103.33 -8.09
CA SER A 205 -63.39 -104.74 -8.43
C SER A 205 -63.29 -105.61 -7.19
N ILE A 206 -64.26 -106.50 -7.01
CA ILE A 206 -64.33 -107.45 -5.89
C ILE A 206 -64.19 -108.87 -6.41
N SER A 207 -63.29 -109.64 -5.81
CA SER A 207 -63.08 -111.05 -6.15
C SER A 207 -62.92 -111.92 -4.91
N CYS A 208 -63.14 -113.22 -5.03
CA CYS A 208 -63.00 -114.18 -3.95
C CYS A 208 -62.31 -115.44 -4.44
N VAL A 209 -61.39 -115.99 -3.64
CA VAL A 209 -60.63 -117.20 -3.95
C VAL A 209 -60.80 -118.21 -2.82
N ASN A 210 -61.38 -119.38 -3.11
CA ASN A 210 -61.46 -120.53 -2.20
C ASN A 210 -60.17 -121.35 -2.25
N TYR A 211 -59.66 -121.80 -1.11
CA TYR A 211 -58.55 -122.76 -1.05
C TYR A 211 -59.04 -124.17 -0.69
N THR A 212 -60.06 -124.29 0.16
CA THR A 212 -60.71 -125.57 0.52
C THR A 212 -62.20 -125.32 0.77
N GLY A 213 -63.07 -126.26 0.42
CA GLY A 213 -64.54 -126.08 0.52
C GLY A 213 -65.13 -125.08 -0.49
N SER A 214 -66.30 -124.50 -0.17
CA SER A 214 -67.08 -123.65 -1.09
C SER A 214 -67.45 -122.27 -0.53
N GLY A 215 -66.60 -121.71 0.33
CA GLY A 215 -66.89 -120.50 1.12
C GLY A 215 -67.15 -119.20 0.32
N CYS A 216 -66.60 -119.04 -0.88
CA CYS A 216 -66.85 -117.90 -1.76
C CYS A 216 -68.27 -117.83 -2.34
N ASN A 217 -69.11 -118.86 -2.21
CA ASN A 217 -70.45 -118.86 -2.81
C ASN A 217 -71.35 -117.71 -2.33
N ASN A 218 -71.06 -117.14 -1.16
CA ASN A 218 -71.81 -116.03 -0.58
C ASN A 218 -71.13 -114.65 -0.76
N VAL A 219 -70.02 -114.58 -1.50
CA VAL A 219 -69.32 -113.31 -1.80
C VAL A 219 -69.75 -112.82 -3.18
N ALA A 220 -70.45 -111.70 -3.23
CA ALA A 220 -70.87 -111.05 -4.47
C ALA A 220 -69.67 -110.41 -5.19
N SER A 221 -68.91 -111.23 -5.94
CA SER A 221 -67.81 -110.80 -6.79
C SER A 221 -68.31 -110.08 -8.04
N GLY A 222 -67.54 -109.09 -8.51
CA GLY A 222 -67.90 -108.22 -9.63
C GLY A 222 -67.38 -106.80 -9.46
N ASN A 223 -67.62 -105.99 -10.48
CA ASN A 223 -67.29 -104.58 -10.47
C ASN A 223 -68.37 -103.76 -9.75
N ARG A 224 -67.98 -102.64 -9.13
CA ARG A 224 -68.87 -101.72 -8.42
C ARG A 224 -68.40 -100.28 -8.57
N SER A 225 -69.29 -99.37 -8.92
CA SER A 225 -68.94 -97.96 -9.14
C SER A 225 -68.41 -97.26 -7.89
N ILE A 226 -67.44 -96.37 -8.09
CA ILE A 226 -66.96 -95.39 -7.11
C ILE A 226 -67.71 -94.08 -7.35
N THR A 227 -68.29 -93.51 -6.29
CA THR A 227 -69.23 -92.38 -6.40
C THR A 227 -68.75 -91.13 -5.68
N TYR A 228 -68.90 -89.96 -6.31
CA TYR A 228 -68.64 -88.63 -5.77
C TYR A 228 -69.91 -88.10 -5.08
N ASN A 229 -69.77 -87.57 -3.86
CA ASN A 229 -70.88 -87.12 -3.03
C ASN A 229 -70.99 -85.58 -2.97
N SER A 230 -72.18 -85.07 -2.60
CA SER A 230 -72.50 -83.64 -2.49
C SER A 230 -71.57 -82.86 -1.56
N ASN A 231 -71.06 -83.52 -0.53
CA ASN A 231 -70.10 -82.93 0.41
C ASN A 231 -68.66 -82.87 -0.17
N GLY A 232 -68.41 -83.47 -1.33
CA GLY A 232 -67.09 -83.59 -1.94
C GLY A 232 -66.36 -84.91 -1.65
N SER A 233 -66.94 -85.79 -0.84
CA SER A 233 -66.36 -87.11 -0.54
C SER A 233 -66.49 -88.08 -1.72
N VAL A 234 -65.56 -89.02 -1.85
CA VAL A 234 -65.58 -90.09 -2.87
C VAL A 234 -65.69 -91.44 -2.18
N TYR A 235 -66.70 -92.26 -2.49
CA TYR A 235 -66.96 -93.54 -1.84
C TYR A 235 -66.65 -94.74 -2.75
N GLY A 236 -65.84 -95.68 -2.27
CA GLY A 236 -65.48 -96.95 -2.92
C GLY A 236 -65.83 -98.18 -2.04
N TRP A 237 -65.41 -99.38 -2.45
CA TRP A 237 -65.67 -100.67 -1.78
C TRP A 237 -64.41 -101.35 -1.25
N ARG A 238 -64.45 -101.88 -0.01
CA ARG A 238 -63.37 -102.63 0.67
C ARG A 238 -63.81 -103.99 1.21
N ALA A 239 -62.87 -104.91 1.40
CA ALA A 239 -63.09 -106.24 1.99
C ALA A 239 -62.77 -106.27 3.51
N SER A 240 -63.52 -107.06 4.30
CA SER A 240 -63.32 -107.24 5.75
C SER A 240 -63.74 -108.64 6.23
N SER A 241 -63.09 -109.14 7.29
CA SER A 241 -63.34 -110.48 7.87
C SER A 241 -64.68 -110.59 8.60
N GLY A 242 -65.26 -109.47 9.06
CA GLY A 242 -66.56 -109.46 9.75
C GLY A 242 -67.77 -109.23 8.85
N SER A 243 -67.55 -108.63 7.68
CA SER A 243 -68.59 -108.36 6.67
C SER A 243 -67.88 -108.39 5.32
N LEU A 244 -68.11 -109.44 4.55
CA LEU A 244 -67.28 -109.88 3.42
C LEU A 244 -66.82 -108.72 2.51
N VAL A 245 -67.71 -107.73 2.24
CA VAL A 245 -67.42 -106.46 1.55
C VAL A 245 -68.29 -105.32 2.10
N TYR A 246 -67.78 -104.08 2.19
CA TYR A 246 -68.51 -102.87 2.59
C TYR A 246 -68.04 -101.60 1.82
N GLN A 247 -68.83 -100.52 1.85
CA GLN A 247 -68.49 -99.23 1.21
C GLN A 247 -67.73 -98.30 2.18
N SER A 248 -66.69 -97.63 1.71
CA SER A 248 -65.78 -96.76 2.48
C SER A 248 -65.52 -95.42 1.78
N ASP A 249 -65.21 -94.37 2.57
CA ASP A 249 -64.75 -93.08 2.04
C ASP A 249 -63.28 -93.21 1.60
N GLU A 250 -63.03 -92.97 0.33
CA GLU A 250 -61.74 -93.05 -0.34
C GLU A 250 -61.25 -91.68 -0.84
N THR A 251 -61.84 -90.58 -0.39
CA THR A 251 -61.46 -89.22 -0.80
C THR A 251 -59.96 -88.98 -0.65
N GLY A 252 -59.36 -89.48 0.43
CA GLY A 252 -57.94 -89.35 0.73
C GLY A 252 -57.01 -90.12 -0.23
N THR A 253 -57.52 -91.10 -0.99
CA THR A 253 -56.72 -91.90 -1.93
C THR A 253 -56.93 -91.48 -3.39
N VAL A 254 -57.84 -90.55 -3.68
CA VAL A 254 -58.12 -90.06 -5.06
C VAL A 254 -56.84 -89.58 -5.76
N GLY A 255 -55.98 -88.83 -5.07
CA GLY A 255 -54.71 -88.35 -5.62
C GLY A 255 -53.72 -89.47 -5.98
N GLN A 256 -53.88 -90.66 -5.38
CA GLN A 256 -53.07 -91.85 -5.70
C GLN A 256 -53.63 -92.63 -6.91
N GLY A 257 -54.86 -92.31 -7.36
CA GLY A 257 -55.48 -92.90 -8.55
C GLY A 257 -56.07 -94.31 -8.38
N SER A 258 -55.77 -95.01 -7.29
CA SER A 258 -56.35 -96.32 -6.96
C SER A 258 -56.21 -96.70 -5.48
N TYR A 259 -56.92 -97.75 -5.03
CA TYR A 259 -56.81 -98.33 -3.69
C TYR A 259 -57.07 -99.87 -3.71
N SER A 260 -56.66 -100.61 -2.67
CA SER A 260 -56.93 -102.07 -2.55
C SER A 260 -57.02 -102.58 -1.09
N SER A 261 -57.71 -103.72 -0.88
CA SER A 261 -57.96 -104.38 0.42
C SER A 261 -58.26 -105.88 0.27
N SER A 262 -58.02 -106.70 1.31
CA SER A 262 -58.37 -108.14 1.32
C SER A 262 -58.66 -108.72 2.72
N ALA A 263 -59.36 -109.85 2.81
CA ALA A 263 -59.71 -110.54 4.07
C ALA A 263 -59.79 -112.07 3.94
N TYR A 264 -59.19 -112.84 4.86
CA TYR A 264 -59.16 -114.32 4.90
C TYR A 264 -60.14 -114.90 5.93
N LEU A 265 -60.83 -116.00 5.60
CA LEU A 265 -61.80 -116.70 6.47
C LEU A 265 -61.59 -118.24 6.42
N GLU A 266 -61.73 -118.92 7.57
CA GLU A 266 -61.61 -120.39 7.72
C GLU A 266 -62.66 -120.95 8.70
N ASN A 267 -63.17 -122.16 8.43
CA ASN A 267 -64.07 -122.92 9.30
C ASN A 267 -63.68 -124.42 9.33
N SER A 268 -63.73 -125.09 10.49
CA SER A 268 -63.26 -126.48 10.69
C SER A 268 -64.00 -127.23 11.82
N HIS A 269 -63.96 -128.57 11.79
CA HIS A 269 -64.50 -129.45 12.85
C HIS A 269 -63.56 -130.63 13.17
N TYR A 270 -63.85 -131.39 14.23
CA TYR A 270 -63.05 -132.55 14.67
C TYR A 270 -63.74 -133.89 14.38
N VAL A 271 -62.95 -134.92 14.03
CA VAL A 271 -63.42 -136.31 13.82
C VAL A 271 -62.57 -137.32 14.60
N ALA A 272 -63.16 -138.45 15.01
CA ALA A 272 -62.49 -139.50 15.79
C ALA A 272 -61.99 -140.65 14.88
N VAL A 273 -60.75 -141.11 15.08
CA VAL A 273 -60.07 -142.10 14.23
C VAL A 273 -59.49 -143.24 15.07
N CYS A 274 -59.74 -144.50 14.69
CA CYS A 274 -59.19 -145.70 15.38
C CYS A 274 -57.89 -146.18 14.70
N HIS A 275 -56.79 -146.20 15.45
CA HIS A 275 -55.48 -146.70 15.00
C HIS A 275 -55.19 -148.14 15.44
N GLY A 276 -56.23 -148.96 15.60
CA GLY A 276 -56.16 -150.37 15.96
C GLY A 276 -57.19 -151.17 15.15
N TRP A 277 -57.77 -152.21 15.75
CA TRP A 277 -58.90 -152.91 15.14
C TRP A 277 -60.19 -152.66 15.90
N GLU A 278 -61.21 -152.25 15.17
CA GLU A 278 -62.49 -151.87 15.73
C GLU A 278 -63.43 -153.08 15.81
N VAL A 279 -63.91 -153.40 17.01
CA VAL A 279 -64.91 -154.44 17.23
C VAL A 279 -65.94 -153.94 18.21
N GLY A 280 -67.21 -153.91 17.78
CA GLY A 280 -68.34 -153.53 18.63
C GLY A 280 -68.28 -152.11 19.17
N GLY A 281 -67.66 -151.16 18.45
CA GLY A 281 -67.53 -149.76 18.87
C GLY A 281 -66.40 -149.49 19.88
N THR A 282 -65.53 -150.47 20.12
CA THR A 282 -64.25 -150.28 20.83
C THR A 282 -63.10 -150.41 19.86
N CYS A 283 -62.14 -149.48 19.89
CA CYS A 283 -60.90 -149.60 19.16
C CYS A 283 -59.91 -150.44 19.98
N ASN A 284 -59.89 -151.75 19.73
CA ASN A 284 -59.01 -152.67 20.45
C ASN A 284 -57.55 -152.49 20.00
N PHE A 285 -56.64 -152.54 20.98
CA PHE A 285 -55.22 -152.17 20.84
C PHE A 285 -54.96 -150.72 20.41
N GLY A 286 -55.99 -149.86 20.33
CA GLY A 286 -55.84 -148.43 20.12
C GLY A 286 -55.39 -147.69 21.39
N THR A 287 -54.45 -146.76 21.25
CA THR A 287 -53.93 -145.95 22.36
C THR A 287 -54.69 -144.63 22.58
N GLY A 288 -55.65 -144.32 21.71
CA GLY A 288 -56.40 -143.07 21.73
C GLY A 288 -57.37 -142.97 22.92
N GLN A 289 -57.62 -141.75 23.39
CA GLN A 289 -58.41 -141.52 24.62
C GLN A 289 -59.86 -141.08 24.35
N TYR A 290 -60.30 -141.07 23.10
CA TYR A 290 -61.65 -140.69 22.69
C TYR A 290 -62.46 -141.93 22.28
N ALA A 291 -63.79 -141.80 22.33
CA ALA A 291 -64.75 -142.74 21.78
C ALA A 291 -65.09 -142.34 20.34
N LEU A 292 -65.75 -143.24 19.59
CA LEU A 292 -66.12 -143.04 18.18
C LEU A 292 -66.91 -141.74 17.93
N ASN A 293 -67.69 -141.28 18.91
CA ASN A 293 -68.45 -140.03 18.83
C ASN A 293 -67.63 -138.79 19.20
N THR A 294 -66.29 -138.84 19.11
CA THR A 294 -65.35 -137.76 19.45
C THR A 294 -65.31 -137.35 20.94
N SER A 295 -66.07 -138.04 21.80
CA SER A 295 -66.09 -137.71 23.23
C SER A 295 -64.93 -138.35 23.96
N TYR A 296 -64.29 -137.59 24.85
CA TYR A 296 -63.14 -138.07 25.62
C TYR A 296 -63.58 -139.10 26.66
N CYS A 297 -62.97 -140.29 26.66
CA CYS A 297 -63.38 -141.43 27.47
C CYS A 297 -62.24 -142.05 28.31
N GLY A 298 -61.02 -141.51 28.24
CA GLY A 298 -59.94 -141.74 29.21
C GLY A 298 -59.32 -143.15 29.22
N GLY A 299 -59.58 -143.97 28.20
CA GLY A 299 -59.02 -145.33 28.06
C GLY A 299 -59.81 -146.46 28.74
N GLY A 300 -61.08 -146.21 29.13
CA GLY A 300 -61.99 -147.22 29.68
C GLY A 300 -62.57 -148.20 28.64
N TRP A 301 -63.53 -149.04 29.06
CA TRP A 301 -64.25 -149.95 28.15
C TRP A 301 -65.03 -149.13 27.10
N MET A 302 -64.89 -149.45 25.81
CA MET A 302 -65.37 -148.66 24.65
C MET A 302 -64.55 -147.39 24.32
N CYS A 303 -63.24 -147.38 24.56
CA CYS A 303 -62.28 -146.33 24.16
C CYS A 303 -61.22 -146.81 23.16
N GLY A 304 -60.51 -145.85 22.52
CA GLY A 304 -59.28 -146.12 21.76
C GLY A 304 -59.02 -145.20 20.54
N TYR A 305 -59.79 -144.12 20.32
CA TYR A 305 -59.73 -143.23 19.15
C TYR A 305 -58.96 -141.92 19.42
N ASP A 306 -58.34 -141.33 18.39
CA ASP A 306 -57.71 -139.99 18.40
C ASP A 306 -58.58 -138.95 17.64
N LEU A 307 -58.45 -137.67 17.98
CA LEU A 307 -59.16 -136.57 17.30
C LEU A 307 -58.27 -135.88 16.27
N GLU A 308 -58.76 -135.70 15.04
CA GLU A 308 -58.13 -134.89 13.99
C GLU A 308 -59.06 -133.75 13.54
N THR A 309 -58.50 -132.56 13.28
CA THR A 309 -59.23 -131.41 12.71
C THR A 309 -59.30 -131.52 11.20
N VAL A 310 -60.51 -131.37 10.65
CA VAL A 310 -60.76 -131.27 9.22
C VAL A 310 -61.27 -129.86 8.92
N ILE A 311 -60.59 -129.16 8.02
CA ILE A 311 -61.03 -127.84 7.53
C ILE A 311 -62.19 -128.05 6.57
N ASP A 312 -63.35 -127.48 6.93
CA ASP A 312 -64.57 -127.54 6.12
C ASP A 312 -64.49 -126.57 4.94
N GLN A 313 -63.97 -125.36 5.21
CA GLN A 313 -63.74 -124.36 4.16
C GLN A 313 -62.76 -123.25 4.57
N ASN A 314 -62.01 -122.72 3.61
CA ASN A 314 -61.27 -121.48 3.77
C ASN A 314 -61.10 -120.70 2.44
N TYR A 315 -61.10 -119.35 2.53
CA TYR A 315 -61.10 -118.46 1.37
C TYR A 315 -60.66 -117.01 1.68
N THR A 316 -60.25 -116.26 0.64
CA THR A 316 -59.91 -114.82 0.73
C THR A 316 -60.79 -113.97 -0.19
N VAL A 317 -61.28 -112.83 0.30
CA VAL A 317 -61.96 -111.80 -0.51
C VAL A 317 -61.02 -110.63 -0.77
N PHE A 318 -61.00 -110.09 -1.98
CA PHE A 318 -60.23 -108.92 -2.41
C PHE A 318 -61.18 -107.83 -2.91
N ALA A 319 -60.86 -106.56 -2.64
CA ALA A 319 -61.53 -105.41 -3.21
C ALA A 319 -60.50 -104.31 -3.55
N SER A 320 -60.46 -103.87 -4.81
CA SER A 320 -59.63 -102.76 -5.29
C SER A 320 -60.47 -101.73 -6.04
N GLY A 321 -59.97 -100.52 -6.27
CA GLY A 321 -60.65 -99.55 -7.13
C GLY A 321 -59.73 -98.50 -7.73
N SER A 322 -60.17 -97.85 -8.81
CA SER A 322 -59.42 -96.85 -9.57
C SER A 322 -60.27 -95.61 -9.90
N PHE A 323 -59.68 -94.41 -9.83
CA PHE A 323 -60.35 -93.11 -9.96
C PHE A 323 -59.98 -92.35 -11.25
N ASN A 324 -60.93 -91.59 -11.80
CA ASN A 324 -60.72 -90.53 -12.78
C ASN A 324 -60.50 -89.18 -12.07
N GLN A 325 -59.23 -88.79 -11.89
CA GLN A 325 -58.86 -87.59 -11.14
C GLN A 325 -59.35 -86.28 -11.78
N GLN A 326 -59.33 -86.19 -13.11
CA GLN A 326 -59.79 -85.00 -13.83
C GLN A 326 -61.29 -84.77 -13.59
N GLN A 327 -62.09 -85.84 -13.58
CA GLN A 327 -63.52 -85.72 -13.33
C GLN A 327 -63.82 -85.26 -11.90
N VAL A 328 -63.06 -85.74 -10.91
CA VAL A 328 -63.17 -85.25 -9.52
C VAL A 328 -62.80 -83.76 -9.43
N ALA A 329 -61.76 -83.33 -10.14
CA ALA A 329 -61.40 -81.91 -10.22
C ALA A 329 -62.48 -81.05 -10.88
N ASN A 330 -63.06 -81.52 -12.00
CA ASN A 330 -64.17 -80.84 -12.68
C ASN A 330 -65.39 -80.70 -11.75
N ASN A 331 -65.77 -81.77 -11.06
CA ASN A 331 -66.87 -81.74 -10.08
C ASN A 331 -66.59 -80.74 -8.94
N ASN A 332 -65.36 -80.72 -8.43
CA ASN A 332 -64.94 -79.78 -7.40
C ASN A 332 -64.99 -78.32 -7.89
N ASN A 333 -64.60 -78.05 -9.14
CA ASN A 333 -64.68 -76.71 -9.74
C ASN A 333 -66.13 -76.24 -9.85
N ILE A 334 -67.04 -77.10 -10.35
CA ILE A 334 -68.47 -76.82 -10.44
C ILE A 334 -69.03 -76.53 -9.05
N ARG A 335 -68.75 -77.40 -8.07
CA ARG A 335 -69.15 -77.21 -6.66
C ARG A 335 -68.64 -75.89 -6.11
N ASN A 336 -67.36 -75.58 -6.26
CA ASN A 336 -66.77 -74.36 -5.72
C ASN A 336 -67.34 -73.09 -6.37
N ALA A 337 -67.68 -73.13 -7.67
CA ALA A 337 -68.32 -72.02 -8.36
C ALA A 337 -69.73 -71.76 -7.83
N ILE A 338 -70.49 -72.81 -7.48
CA ILE A 338 -71.82 -72.70 -6.86
C ILE A 338 -71.75 -72.13 -5.43
N PHE A 339 -70.75 -72.55 -4.65
CA PHE A 339 -70.57 -72.11 -3.25
C PHE A 339 -69.80 -70.79 -3.10
N GLY A 340 -69.39 -70.15 -4.21
CA GLY A 340 -68.76 -68.83 -4.21
C GLY A 340 -67.26 -68.80 -3.92
N SER A 341 -66.59 -69.96 -3.84
CA SER A 341 -65.15 -70.06 -3.51
C SER A 341 -64.24 -70.21 -4.75
N TYR A 342 -64.79 -70.07 -5.96
CA TYR A 342 -64.04 -70.26 -7.21
C TYR A 342 -63.73 -68.92 -7.88
N ASN A 343 -62.45 -68.54 -7.86
CA ASN A 343 -61.94 -67.33 -8.50
C ASN A 343 -60.78 -67.61 -9.47
N THR A 344 -60.56 -68.89 -9.82
CA THR A 344 -59.56 -69.26 -10.83
C THR A 344 -60.11 -68.97 -12.22
N ALA A 345 -59.35 -68.16 -12.96
CA ALA A 345 -59.69 -67.60 -14.25
C ALA A 345 -60.08 -68.68 -15.27
N PHE A 346 -61.36 -68.70 -15.62
CA PHE A 346 -61.75 -69.17 -16.95
C PHE A 346 -61.31 -68.08 -17.95
N GLY A 347 -60.71 -68.51 -19.07
CA GLY A 347 -60.04 -67.63 -20.03
C GLY A 347 -60.88 -66.39 -20.38
N GLN A 348 -60.23 -65.23 -20.37
CA GLN A 348 -60.89 -63.95 -20.69
C GLN A 348 -61.62 -64.04 -22.02
N SER A 349 -62.84 -63.49 -22.10
CA SER A 349 -63.58 -63.40 -23.36
C SER A 349 -62.74 -62.65 -24.41
N SER A 350 -62.98 -62.91 -25.70
CA SER A 350 -62.34 -62.20 -26.81
C SER A 350 -62.54 -60.66 -26.76
N GLN A 351 -63.51 -60.18 -25.96
CA GLN A 351 -63.78 -58.76 -25.72
C GLN A 351 -62.80 -58.10 -24.73
N ALA A 352 -62.05 -58.87 -23.93
CA ALA A 352 -61.03 -58.35 -23.02
C ALA A 352 -59.73 -57.90 -23.73
N GLY A 353 -59.62 -58.07 -25.05
CA GLY A 353 -58.43 -57.70 -25.83
C GLY A 353 -58.08 -56.20 -25.82
N ASN A 354 -59.03 -55.34 -25.45
CA ASN A 354 -58.85 -53.88 -25.34
C ASN A 354 -58.61 -53.40 -23.89
N ALA A 355 -58.55 -54.32 -22.94
CA ALA A 355 -58.30 -54.01 -21.55
C ALA A 355 -56.84 -53.62 -21.31
N VAL A 356 -56.61 -52.60 -20.49
CA VAL A 356 -55.28 -52.31 -19.96
C VAL A 356 -54.79 -53.55 -19.20
N SER A 357 -53.57 -54.01 -19.51
CA SER A 357 -52.99 -55.21 -18.91
C SER A 357 -53.08 -55.19 -17.38
N GLY A 358 -53.59 -56.27 -16.78
CA GLY A 358 -53.75 -56.41 -15.32
C GLY A 358 -54.92 -55.63 -14.70
N SER A 359 -55.76 -54.95 -15.50
CA SER A 359 -56.89 -54.16 -14.98
C SER A 359 -58.17 -54.96 -14.68
N SER A 360 -58.25 -56.22 -15.12
CA SER A 360 -59.46 -57.04 -15.00
C SER A 360 -59.68 -57.56 -13.57
N VAL A 361 -60.86 -57.26 -13.01
CA VAL A 361 -61.31 -57.69 -11.68
C VAL A 361 -62.59 -58.50 -11.81
N ALA A 362 -62.64 -59.70 -11.22
CA ALA A 362 -63.84 -60.54 -11.18
C ALA A 362 -64.86 -59.97 -10.19
N LEU A 363 -66.11 -59.80 -10.63
CA LEU A 363 -67.22 -59.26 -9.84
C LEU A 363 -68.16 -60.35 -9.31
N GLY A 364 -68.21 -61.53 -9.93
CA GLY A 364 -69.01 -62.67 -9.47
C GLY A 364 -69.14 -63.80 -10.49
N THR A 365 -69.41 -65.02 -10.02
CA THR A 365 -69.53 -66.25 -10.83
C THR A 365 -70.88 -66.93 -10.59
N LYS A 366 -71.52 -67.42 -11.66
CA LYS A 366 -72.78 -68.16 -11.64
C LYS A 366 -72.66 -69.47 -12.41
N VAL A 367 -73.41 -70.51 -12.02
CA VAL A 367 -73.40 -71.82 -12.71
C VAL A 367 -74.82 -72.16 -13.16
N TYR A 368 -74.97 -72.60 -14.40
CA TYR A 368 -76.26 -72.92 -15.03
C TYR A 368 -76.27 -74.35 -15.55
N LEU A 369 -77.35 -75.08 -15.30
CA LEU A 369 -77.66 -76.34 -15.95
C LEU A 369 -78.77 -76.08 -16.97
N GLY A 370 -78.41 -76.06 -18.26
CA GLY A 370 -79.26 -75.51 -19.30
C GLY A 370 -79.67 -74.06 -18.98
N GLY A 371 -80.97 -73.80 -18.87
CA GLY A 371 -81.52 -72.48 -18.54
C GLY A 371 -81.64 -72.15 -17.06
N THR A 372 -81.34 -73.09 -16.15
CA THR A 372 -81.62 -72.94 -14.72
C THR A 372 -80.35 -72.66 -13.95
N GLU A 373 -80.33 -71.61 -13.13
CA GLU A 373 -79.21 -71.31 -12.22
C GLU A 373 -79.13 -72.37 -11.10
N LEU A 374 -77.96 -73.01 -10.99
CA LEU A 374 -77.64 -73.93 -9.91
C LEU A 374 -77.17 -73.14 -8.69
N ASN A 375 -77.68 -73.53 -7.53
CA ASN A 375 -77.33 -72.95 -6.25
C ASN A 375 -77.02 -74.06 -5.24
N SER A 376 -76.57 -73.66 -4.05
CA SER A 376 -76.17 -74.58 -2.98
C SER A 376 -77.25 -75.59 -2.56
N SER A 377 -78.53 -75.28 -2.79
CA SER A 377 -79.66 -76.12 -2.36
C SER A 377 -80.13 -77.14 -3.40
N ASN A 378 -79.86 -76.93 -4.69
CA ASN A 378 -80.42 -77.76 -5.76
C ASN A 378 -79.38 -78.47 -6.64
N TRP A 379 -78.11 -78.07 -6.60
CA TRP A 379 -77.13 -78.47 -7.62
C TRP A 379 -76.90 -79.98 -7.70
N TYR A 380 -76.63 -80.64 -6.58
CA TYR A 380 -76.22 -82.05 -6.58
C TYR A 380 -77.34 -82.98 -7.04
N GLY A 381 -78.57 -82.73 -6.60
CA GLY A 381 -79.75 -83.49 -7.05
C GLY A 381 -80.12 -83.21 -8.51
N SER A 382 -79.94 -81.96 -8.97
CA SER A 382 -80.28 -81.58 -10.35
C SER A 382 -79.29 -82.13 -11.38
N LEU A 383 -78.02 -82.32 -11.00
CA LEU A 383 -76.99 -82.88 -11.89
C LEU A 383 -77.06 -84.40 -12.05
N GLY A 384 -77.68 -85.12 -11.13
CA GLY A 384 -77.83 -86.57 -11.23
C GLY A 384 -76.50 -87.32 -11.35
N LEU A 385 -76.46 -88.39 -12.16
CA LEU A 385 -75.28 -89.23 -12.37
C LEU A 385 -74.25 -88.59 -13.29
N THR A 386 -74.65 -87.98 -14.40
CA THR A 386 -73.79 -87.26 -15.36
C THR A 386 -74.54 -86.08 -15.94
N ASN A 387 -73.87 -84.94 -16.14
CA ASN A 387 -74.45 -83.74 -16.77
C ASN A 387 -73.37 -82.73 -17.21
N GLN A 388 -73.77 -81.66 -17.87
CA GLN A 388 -72.89 -80.57 -18.29
C GLN A 388 -73.47 -79.20 -17.91
N VAL A 389 -72.65 -78.32 -17.32
CA VAL A 389 -73.06 -76.99 -16.84
C VAL A 389 -72.31 -75.85 -17.52
N GLN A 390 -72.93 -74.68 -17.63
CA GLN A 390 -72.26 -73.42 -17.99
C GLN A 390 -71.87 -72.62 -16.75
N VAL A 391 -70.59 -72.30 -16.61
CA VAL A 391 -70.05 -71.40 -15.59
C VAL A 391 -69.81 -70.04 -16.23
N GLN A 392 -70.44 -68.99 -15.70
CA GLN A 392 -70.34 -67.62 -16.17
C GLN A 392 -69.71 -66.71 -15.10
N THR A 393 -68.69 -65.94 -15.48
CA THR A 393 -68.00 -64.97 -14.62
C THR A 393 -68.11 -63.55 -15.18
N LYS A 394 -68.50 -62.59 -14.34
CA LYS A 394 -68.52 -61.16 -14.66
C LYS A 394 -67.19 -60.49 -14.32
N TYR A 395 -66.66 -59.66 -15.22
CA TYR A 395 -65.42 -58.90 -15.05
C TYR A 395 -65.64 -57.40 -15.22
N LYS A 396 -64.80 -56.60 -14.56
CA LYS A 396 -64.63 -55.15 -14.78
C LYS A 396 -63.19 -54.83 -15.15
N TYR A 397 -62.95 -54.01 -16.16
CA TYR A 397 -61.62 -53.68 -16.68
C TYR A 397 -61.52 -52.21 -17.11
N ILE A 398 -60.30 -51.73 -17.41
CA ILE A 398 -60.08 -50.37 -17.92
C ILE A 398 -59.90 -50.43 -19.44
N ASP A 399 -60.67 -49.63 -20.18
CA ASP A 399 -60.50 -49.45 -21.61
C ASP A 399 -59.26 -48.59 -21.93
N THR A 400 -58.41 -49.08 -22.83
CA THR A 400 -57.12 -48.46 -23.14
C THR A 400 -57.26 -47.08 -23.80
N ALA A 401 -58.25 -46.88 -24.66
CA ALA A 401 -58.44 -45.61 -25.37
C ALA A 401 -59.05 -44.54 -24.45
N MET A 402 -60.00 -44.92 -23.59
CA MET A 402 -60.58 -43.98 -22.62
C MET A 402 -59.56 -43.52 -21.57
N GLN A 403 -58.61 -44.39 -21.20
CA GLN A 403 -57.48 -44.02 -20.32
C GLN A 403 -56.52 -43.03 -21.01
N ALA A 404 -56.29 -43.16 -22.32
CA ALA A 404 -55.52 -42.18 -23.08
C ALA A 404 -56.21 -40.80 -23.11
N ASN A 405 -57.53 -40.77 -23.29
CA ASN A 405 -58.32 -39.52 -23.28
C ASN A 405 -58.24 -38.81 -21.91
N GLN A 406 -58.32 -39.56 -20.82
CA GLN A 406 -58.16 -39.00 -19.47
C GLN A 406 -56.75 -38.41 -19.25
N ASN A 407 -55.71 -39.12 -19.68
CA ASN A 407 -54.32 -38.65 -19.56
C ASN A 407 -54.08 -37.38 -20.37
N PHE A 408 -54.60 -37.32 -21.59
CA PHE A 408 -54.50 -36.16 -22.47
C PHE A 408 -55.09 -34.89 -21.83
N TRP A 409 -56.34 -34.96 -21.35
CA TRP A 409 -57.00 -33.81 -20.72
C TRP A 409 -56.38 -33.41 -19.37
N SER A 410 -55.91 -34.38 -18.59
CA SER A 410 -55.16 -34.10 -17.35
C SER A 410 -53.83 -33.40 -17.64
N GLY A 411 -53.14 -33.78 -18.73
CA GLY A 411 -51.92 -33.13 -19.19
C GLY A 411 -52.17 -31.68 -19.61
N LEU A 412 -53.21 -31.44 -20.40
CA LEU A 412 -53.61 -30.09 -20.82
C LEU A 412 -53.98 -29.17 -19.64
N ALA A 413 -54.71 -29.68 -18.65
CA ALA A 413 -55.03 -28.91 -17.44
C ALA A 413 -53.76 -28.45 -16.69
N GLY A 414 -52.75 -29.31 -16.61
CA GLY A 414 -51.44 -28.98 -16.04
C GLY A 414 -50.71 -27.90 -16.84
N GLN A 415 -50.75 -27.99 -18.18
CA GLN A 415 -50.16 -26.98 -19.06
C GLN A 415 -50.85 -25.61 -18.91
N PHE A 416 -52.18 -25.56 -18.91
CA PHE A 416 -52.93 -24.31 -18.70
C PHE A 416 -52.66 -23.69 -17.33
N THR A 417 -52.47 -24.51 -16.29
CA THR A 417 -52.11 -24.03 -14.94
C THR A 417 -50.75 -23.31 -14.94
N SER A 418 -49.76 -23.89 -15.61
CA SER A 418 -48.42 -23.28 -15.76
C SER A 418 -48.48 -21.95 -16.51
N ILE A 419 -49.26 -21.93 -17.60
CA ILE A 419 -49.45 -20.74 -18.45
C ILE A 419 -50.17 -19.62 -17.68
N ALA A 420 -51.30 -19.93 -17.02
CA ALA A 420 -52.06 -18.97 -16.22
C ALA A 420 -51.22 -18.35 -15.09
N SER A 421 -50.47 -19.18 -14.36
CA SER A 421 -49.61 -18.74 -13.26
C SER A 421 -48.52 -17.79 -13.75
N THR A 422 -47.94 -18.07 -14.92
CA THR A 422 -46.92 -17.22 -15.53
C THR A 422 -47.48 -15.82 -15.81
N PHE A 423 -48.62 -15.71 -16.48
CA PHE A 423 -49.20 -14.38 -16.77
C PHE A 423 -49.68 -13.63 -15.54
N LEU A 424 -50.35 -14.30 -14.60
CA LEU A 424 -50.85 -13.66 -13.39
C LEU A 424 -49.70 -13.16 -12.49
N SER A 425 -48.57 -13.86 -12.46
CA SER A 425 -47.38 -13.42 -11.74
C SER A 425 -46.76 -12.14 -12.31
N LEU A 426 -46.97 -11.86 -13.60
CA LEU A 426 -46.44 -10.69 -14.29
C LEU A 426 -47.33 -9.45 -14.13
N VAL A 427 -48.59 -9.58 -13.70
CA VAL A 427 -49.55 -8.47 -13.61
C VAL A 427 -49.05 -7.34 -12.70
N ASN A 428 -48.68 -7.66 -11.46
CA ASN A 428 -48.23 -6.64 -10.49
C ASN A 428 -46.88 -6.02 -10.89
N PRO A 429 -45.83 -6.79 -11.27
CA PRO A 429 -44.57 -6.22 -11.74
C PRO A 429 -44.73 -5.28 -12.94
N LEU A 430 -45.60 -5.63 -13.91
CA LEU A 430 -45.83 -4.79 -15.08
C LEU A 430 -46.61 -3.52 -14.73
N LYS A 431 -47.63 -3.61 -13.86
CA LYS A 431 -48.40 -2.45 -13.42
C LYS A 431 -47.53 -1.45 -12.63
N ASP A 432 -46.70 -1.95 -11.73
CA ASP A 432 -45.75 -1.17 -10.95
C ASP A 432 -44.70 -0.51 -11.87
N TRP A 433 -44.22 -1.21 -12.90
CA TRP A 433 -43.38 -0.62 -13.93
C TRP A 433 -44.11 0.48 -14.73
N GLU A 434 -45.39 0.31 -15.05
CA GLU A 434 -46.19 1.31 -15.79
C GLU A 434 -46.45 2.58 -14.98
N GLU A 435 -46.80 2.45 -13.70
CA GLU A 435 -46.99 3.57 -12.79
C GLU A 435 -45.68 4.37 -12.65
N ARG A 436 -44.55 3.68 -12.45
CA ARG A 436 -43.22 4.31 -12.46
C ARG A 436 -42.90 4.98 -13.80
N SER A 437 -43.15 4.32 -14.92
CA SER A 437 -42.88 4.85 -16.27
C SER A 437 -43.69 6.12 -16.58
N ALA A 438 -44.93 6.21 -16.08
CA ALA A 438 -45.78 7.39 -16.22
C ALA A 438 -45.30 8.58 -15.35
N GLU A 439 -44.94 8.33 -14.09
CA GLU A 439 -44.31 9.34 -13.23
C GLU A 439 -42.97 9.84 -13.83
N TYR A 440 -42.20 8.94 -14.43
CA TYR A 440 -40.95 9.29 -15.08
C TYR A 440 -41.14 10.24 -16.27
N GLU A 441 -42.17 10.10 -17.12
CA GLU A 441 -42.32 10.94 -18.31
C GLU A 441 -42.54 12.44 -17.99
N GLU A 442 -43.24 12.76 -16.89
CA GLU A 442 -43.40 14.14 -16.39
C GLU A 442 -42.11 14.64 -15.69
N GLU A 443 -41.45 13.80 -14.89
CA GLU A 443 -40.19 14.16 -14.21
C GLU A 443 -39.01 14.31 -15.17
N TYR A 444 -38.99 13.58 -16.30
CA TYR A 444 -37.91 13.57 -17.28
C TYR A 444 -37.63 14.98 -17.83
N GLN A 445 -38.67 15.72 -18.19
CA GLN A 445 -38.54 17.06 -18.77
C GLN A 445 -38.15 18.10 -17.71
N ALA A 446 -38.73 18.01 -16.52
CA ALA A 446 -38.43 18.91 -15.41
C ALA A 446 -36.98 18.73 -14.92
N LYS A 447 -36.52 17.49 -14.74
CA LYS A 447 -35.17 17.17 -14.27
C LYS A 447 -34.09 17.41 -15.32
N LEU A 448 -34.36 17.22 -16.61
CA LEU A 448 -33.43 17.63 -17.67
C LEU A 448 -33.25 19.14 -17.73
N LEU A 449 -34.33 19.91 -17.52
CA LEU A 449 -34.27 21.37 -17.44
C LEU A 449 -33.53 21.83 -16.18
N GLU A 450 -33.81 21.21 -15.02
CA GLU A 450 -33.13 21.48 -13.76
C GLU A 450 -31.64 21.12 -13.84
N LEU A 451 -31.27 20.01 -14.50
CA LEU A 451 -29.89 19.60 -14.74
C LEU A 451 -29.16 20.59 -15.65
N GLU A 452 -29.79 21.10 -16.72
CA GLU A 452 -29.18 22.08 -17.61
C GLU A 452 -29.02 23.45 -16.93
N GLN A 453 -30.00 23.89 -16.16
CA GLN A 453 -29.90 25.11 -15.34
C GLN A 453 -28.79 24.98 -14.28
N THR A 454 -28.72 23.83 -13.62
CA THR A 454 -27.71 23.52 -12.60
C THR A 454 -26.31 23.42 -13.22
N LYS A 455 -26.18 22.86 -14.43
CA LYS A 455 -24.93 22.84 -15.20
C LYS A 455 -24.45 24.25 -15.51
N GLN A 456 -25.34 25.14 -15.97
CA GLN A 456 -24.98 26.55 -16.23
C GLN A 456 -24.56 27.29 -14.95
N SER A 457 -25.25 27.06 -13.83
CA SER A 457 -24.86 27.62 -12.53
C SER A 457 -23.51 27.08 -12.05
N THR A 458 -23.23 25.79 -12.26
CA THR A 458 -21.95 25.16 -11.90
C THR A 458 -20.80 25.71 -12.76
N ILE A 459 -21.01 25.88 -14.06
CA ILE A 459 -20.05 26.54 -14.96
C ILE A 459 -19.74 27.96 -14.47
N ALA A 460 -20.77 28.75 -14.17
CA ALA A 460 -20.61 30.11 -13.67
C ALA A 460 -19.86 30.17 -12.34
N ASN A 461 -20.10 29.22 -11.42
CA ASN A 461 -19.39 29.12 -10.14
C ASN A 461 -17.90 28.79 -10.34
N TYR A 462 -17.58 27.78 -11.15
CA TYR A 462 -16.19 27.44 -11.47
C TYR A 462 -15.47 28.60 -12.18
N ASP A 463 -16.12 29.24 -13.15
CA ASP A 463 -15.53 30.37 -13.88
C ASP A 463 -15.30 31.59 -12.99
N SER A 464 -16.25 31.91 -12.11
CA SER A 464 -16.08 32.99 -11.13
C SER A 464 -14.93 32.72 -10.17
N GLN A 465 -14.76 31.48 -9.73
CA GLN A 465 -13.71 31.12 -8.78
C GLN A 465 -12.34 31.04 -9.44
N ILE A 466 -12.23 30.50 -10.66
CA ILE A 466 -11.01 30.52 -11.46
C ILE A 466 -10.60 31.98 -11.74
N ALA A 467 -11.55 32.86 -12.06
CA ALA A 467 -11.27 34.28 -12.25
C ALA A 467 -10.79 34.96 -10.96
N ALA A 468 -11.43 34.68 -9.81
CA ALA A 468 -11.01 35.20 -8.51
C ALA A 468 -9.60 34.72 -8.12
N MET A 469 -9.26 33.45 -8.38
CA MET A 469 -7.93 32.89 -8.15
C MET A 469 -6.87 33.52 -9.07
N LYS A 470 -7.19 33.74 -10.35
CA LYS A 470 -6.30 34.43 -11.30
C LYS A 470 -6.06 35.89 -10.89
N ALA A 471 -7.10 36.60 -10.45
CA ALA A 471 -7.01 37.98 -9.96
C ALA A 471 -6.20 38.08 -8.66
N ALA A 472 -6.42 37.19 -7.69
CA ALA A 472 -5.68 37.14 -6.43
C ALA A 472 -4.19 36.85 -6.65
N ARG A 473 -3.85 35.92 -7.56
CA ARG A 473 -2.47 35.69 -8.00
C ARG A 473 -1.85 36.96 -8.60
N GLY A 474 -2.57 37.66 -9.48
CA GLY A 474 -2.10 38.92 -10.09
C GLY A 474 -1.84 40.03 -9.06
N ALA A 475 -2.72 40.18 -8.07
CA ALA A 475 -2.56 41.12 -6.97
C ALA A 475 -1.35 40.76 -6.09
N TRP A 476 -1.20 39.49 -5.72
CA TRP A 476 -0.07 39.01 -4.92
C TRP A 476 1.28 39.21 -5.66
N VAL A 477 1.36 38.92 -6.96
CA VAL A 477 2.56 39.19 -7.77
C VAL A 477 2.88 40.69 -7.78
N THR A 478 1.87 41.55 -7.88
CA THR A 478 2.03 43.01 -7.86
C THR A 478 2.50 43.53 -6.50
N GLU A 479 2.00 42.96 -5.40
CA GLU A 479 2.39 43.37 -4.03
C GLU A 479 3.79 42.87 -3.64
N VAL A 480 4.11 41.62 -3.97
CA VAL A 480 5.32 40.95 -3.48
C VAL A 480 6.50 41.12 -4.43
N TYR A 481 6.32 40.84 -5.72
CA TYR A 481 7.39 40.91 -6.71
C TYR A 481 7.48 42.28 -7.36
N GLY A 482 6.34 42.85 -7.73
CA GLY A 482 6.22 44.20 -8.26
C GLY A 482 6.42 44.34 -9.76
N TYR A 483 6.99 43.36 -10.48
CA TYR A 483 7.15 43.45 -11.93
C TYR A 483 5.94 42.87 -12.69
N GLN A 484 5.59 43.50 -13.82
CA GLN A 484 4.66 42.89 -14.77
C GLN A 484 5.25 41.60 -15.34
N MET A 485 4.53 40.49 -15.22
CA MET A 485 4.97 39.18 -15.72
C MET A 485 4.14 38.74 -16.91
N ALA A 486 4.80 38.48 -18.04
CA ALA A 486 4.14 37.99 -19.24
C ALA A 486 3.40 36.66 -18.95
N GLY A 487 2.10 36.62 -19.26
CA GLY A 487 1.24 35.45 -19.00
C GLY A 487 0.54 35.43 -17.63
N ILE A 488 0.79 36.40 -16.74
CA ILE A 488 0.05 36.55 -15.46
C ILE A 488 -0.89 37.76 -15.55
N GLU A 489 -2.15 37.49 -15.87
CA GLU A 489 -3.22 38.49 -15.95
C GLU A 489 -3.42 39.21 -14.61
N GLY A 490 -3.56 40.55 -14.65
CA GLY A 490 -3.71 41.40 -13.46
C GLY A 490 -2.39 41.77 -12.75
N SER A 491 -1.25 41.20 -13.12
CA SER A 491 0.05 41.68 -12.63
C SER A 491 0.35 43.07 -13.21
N GLN A 492 0.71 44.02 -12.35
CA GLN A 492 1.09 45.38 -12.73
C GLN A 492 2.47 45.73 -12.18
N ASP A 493 3.10 46.73 -12.79
CA ASP A 493 4.31 47.31 -12.23
C ASP A 493 3.97 48.12 -10.97
N ASN A 494 4.46 47.68 -9.82
CA ASN A 494 4.34 48.38 -8.54
C ASN A 494 5.72 48.66 -7.94
N ALA A 495 6.15 49.91 -7.99
CA ALA A 495 7.44 50.33 -7.46
C ALA A 495 7.59 50.07 -5.94
N ASN A 496 6.48 50.07 -5.21
CA ASN A 496 6.44 49.88 -3.76
C ASN A 496 6.29 48.40 -3.35
N SER A 497 6.67 47.45 -4.20
CA SER A 497 6.58 46.02 -3.86
C SER A 497 7.56 45.66 -2.75
N GLN A 498 7.28 44.57 -2.04
CA GLN A 498 8.14 44.11 -0.95
C GLN A 498 9.57 43.83 -1.44
N TYR A 499 9.72 43.17 -2.59
CA TYR A 499 11.03 42.91 -3.18
C TYR A 499 11.77 44.20 -3.59
N ARG A 500 11.09 45.15 -4.25
CA ARG A 500 11.72 46.42 -4.66
C ARG A 500 12.09 47.32 -3.48
N ASN A 501 11.23 47.43 -2.47
CA ASN A 501 11.55 48.13 -1.23
C ASN A 501 12.74 47.48 -0.51
N GLY A 502 12.84 46.15 -0.56
CA GLY A 502 14.00 45.43 -0.04
C GLY A 502 15.29 45.74 -0.79
N GLN A 503 15.23 45.81 -2.13
CA GLN A 503 16.37 46.23 -2.98
C GLN A 503 16.77 47.68 -2.68
N GLU A 504 15.82 48.60 -2.63
CA GLU A 504 16.07 50.02 -2.31
C GLU A 504 16.67 50.18 -0.91
N ASN A 505 16.20 49.42 0.09
CA ASN A 505 16.79 49.43 1.43
C ASN A 505 18.21 48.88 1.46
N TRP A 506 18.52 47.83 0.68
CA TRP A 506 19.89 47.33 0.52
C TRP A 506 20.80 48.38 -0.13
N ASP A 507 20.35 49.04 -1.20
CA ASP A 507 21.08 50.11 -1.87
C ASP A 507 21.33 51.30 -0.92
N ASN A 508 20.33 51.70 -0.15
CA ASN A 508 20.45 52.74 0.88
C ASN A 508 21.44 52.34 1.98
N THR A 509 21.40 51.09 2.44
CA THR A 509 22.30 50.56 3.48
C THR A 509 23.76 50.54 3.00
N ILE A 510 23.98 50.13 1.75
CA ILE A 510 25.30 50.14 1.09
C ILE A 510 25.80 51.58 0.94
N SER A 511 24.95 52.50 0.49
CA SER A 511 25.29 53.92 0.34
C SER A 511 25.70 54.55 1.68
N VAL A 512 24.95 54.28 2.76
CA VAL A 512 25.29 54.72 4.12
C VAL A 512 26.60 54.11 4.60
N PHE A 513 26.86 52.83 4.31
CA PHE A 513 28.12 52.17 4.65
C PHE A 513 29.31 52.81 3.91
N GLN A 514 29.18 53.08 2.62
CA GLN A 514 30.24 53.76 1.84
C GLN A 514 30.47 55.21 2.32
N GLN A 515 29.42 55.92 2.72
CA GLN A 515 29.55 57.27 3.29
C GLN A 515 30.24 57.26 4.65
N ALA A 516 29.95 56.26 5.48
CA ALA A 516 30.64 55.99 6.73
C ALA A 516 32.14 55.69 6.51
N GLU A 517 32.47 54.87 5.50
CA GLU A 517 33.86 54.59 5.09
C GLU A 517 34.61 55.89 4.76
N LEU A 518 34.01 56.71 3.91
CA LEU A 518 34.60 57.96 3.45
C LEU A 518 34.88 58.91 4.62
N ASN A 519 33.94 59.05 5.55
CA ASN A 519 34.09 59.89 6.73
C ASN A 519 35.23 59.41 7.64
N TRP A 520 35.40 58.09 7.80
CA TRP A 520 36.50 57.53 8.58
C TRP A 520 37.87 57.84 7.95
N TYR A 521 38.03 57.64 6.64
CA TYR A 521 39.29 57.95 5.96
C TYR A 521 39.62 59.45 5.98
N LEU A 522 38.62 60.33 5.87
CA LEU A 522 38.81 61.77 6.02
C LEU A 522 39.36 62.14 7.41
N SER A 523 38.81 61.54 8.46
CA SER A 523 39.29 61.72 9.83
C SER A 523 40.72 61.16 10.03
N ALA A 524 41.02 60.01 9.42
CA ALA A 524 42.35 59.40 9.47
C ALA A 524 43.41 60.29 8.80
N LYS A 525 43.10 60.85 7.62
CA LYS A 525 43.96 61.78 6.88
C LYS A 525 44.31 63.01 7.74
N ASP A 526 43.32 63.67 8.33
CA ASP A 526 43.52 64.86 9.18
C ASP A 526 44.39 64.55 10.42
N THR A 527 44.10 63.44 11.10
CA THR A 527 44.86 63.01 12.29
C THR A 527 46.36 62.79 11.96
N LEU A 528 46.64 62.15 10.83
CA LEU A 528 48.02 61.91 10.35
C LEU A 528 48.73 63.22 9.97
N GLN A 529 48.01 64.16 9.33
CA GLN A 529 48.54 65.48 8.99
C GLN A 529 48.90 66.29 10.25
N GLN A 530 48.05 66.24 11.28
CA GLN A 530 48.28 66.93 12.55
C GLN A 530 49.47 66.37 13.33
N ALA A 531 49.74 65.06 13.26
CA ALA A 531 50.91 64.45 13.90
C ALA A 531 52.24 65.07 13.41
N VAL A 532 52.28 65.50 12.15
CA VAL A 532 53.46 66.13 11.54
C VAL A 532 53.51 67.64 11.82
N THR A 533 52.38 68.33 11.66
CA THR A 533 52.34 69.80 11.55
C THR A 533 51.90 70.54 12.81
N ALA A 534 51.40 69.84 13.83
CA ALA A 534 50.96 70.48 15.07
C ALA A 534 52.09 71.24 15.79
N PRO A 535 51.77 72.22 16.67
CA PRO A 535 52.77 72.96 17.45
C PRO A 535 53.68 72.09 18.34
N ASN A 536 53.28 70.86 18.64
CA ASN A 536 54.08 69.86 19.33
C ASN A 536 54.39 68.64 18.44
N GLY A 537 54.20 68.76 17.13
CA GLY A 537 54.43 67.73 16.13
C GLY A 537 55.88 67.65 15.65
N GLU A 538 56.12 66.71 14.73
CA GLU A 538 57.48 66.39 14.25
C GLU A 538 58.20 67.60 13.62
N VAL A 539 57.50 68.46 12.86
CA VAL A 539 58.11 69.64 12.21
C VAL A 539 58.62 70.67 13.23
N GLN A 540 57.85 70.92 14.29
CA GLN A 540 58.27 71.86 15.33
C GLN A 540 59.48 71.30 16.11
N TYR A 541 59.47 69.99 16.38
CA TYR A 541 60.62 69.32 16.98
C TYR A 541 61.89 69.50 16.13
N GLN A 542 61.81 69.20 14.83
CA GLN A 542 62.91 69.36 13.88
C GLN A 542 63.43 70.82 13.85
N THR A 543 62.51 71.79 13.83
CA THR A 543 62.84 73.24 13.83
C THR A 543 63.64 73.64 15.07
N ASN A 544 63.33 73.07 16.23
CA ASN A 544 64.02 73.39 17.47
C ASN A 544 65.34 72.62 17.63
N ALA A 545 65.39 71.35 17.21
CA ALA A 545 66.51 70.45 17.46
C ALA A 545 67.69 70.68 16.51
N ILE A 546 67.44 70.98 15.23
CA ILE A 546 68.50 71.17 14.21
C ILE A 546 69.47 72.30 14.58
N PRO A 547 69.03 73.52 14.92
CA PRO A 547 69.94 74.60 15.31
C PRO A 547 70.78 74.25 16.56
N GLN A 548 70.19 73.52 17.50
CA GLN A 548 70.86 73.11 18.74
C GLN A 548 72.01 72.12 18.46
N ALA A 549 71.81 71.16 17.54
CA ALA A 549 72.88 70.24 17.12
C ALA A 549 74.05 70.99 16.43
N ASN A 550 73.75 71.96 15.56
CA ASN A 550 74.75 72.81 14.92
C ASN A 550 75.55 73.66 15.93
N GLN A 551 74.87 74.16 16.97
CA GLN A 551 75.51 74.94 18.03
C GLN A 551 76.51 74.10 18.83
N ILE A 552 76.13 72.86 19.18
CA ILE A 552 77.01 71.90 19.87
C ILE A 552 78.27 71.63 19.06
N GLN A 553 78.13 71.41 17.74
CA GLN A 553 79.26 71.21 16.84
C GLN A 553 80.26 72.38 16.85
N THR A 554 79.74 73.61 16.82
CA THR A 554 80.56 74.82 16.86
C THR A 554 81.34 74.92 18.18
N GLN A 555 80.69 74.61 19.30
CA GLN A 555 81.32 74.64 20.62
C GLN A 555 82.41 73.57 20.78
N ILE A 556 82.17 72.35 20.27
CA ILE A 556 83.18 71.29 20.25
C ILE A 556 84.41 71.76 19.48
N THR A 557 84.23 72.33 18.28
CA THR A 557 85.34 72.81 17.44
C THR A 557 86.15 73.93 18.11
N ASN A 558 85.47 74.87 18.75
CA ASN A 558 86.12 75.94 19.52
C ASN A 558 86.89 75.38 20.72
N SER A 559 86.32 74.40 21.42
CA SER A 559 86.96 73.73 22.54
C SER A 559 88.18 72.91 22.11
N GLU A 560 88.09 72.16 21.00
CA GLU A 560 89.22 71.41 20.43
C GLU A 560 90.41 72.34 20.13
N THR A 561 90.13 73.51 19.57
CA THR A 561 91.14 74.54 19.28
C THR A 561 91.78 75.05 20.58
N ASN A 562 90.96 75.47 21.55
CA ASN A 562 91.45 76.00 22.82
C ASN A 562 92.24 74.97 23.64
N THR A 563 91.77 73.71 23.69
CA THR A 563 92.45 72.59 24.36
C THR A 563 93.81 72.32 23.73
N THR A 564 93.92 72.35 22.39
CA THR A 564 95.19 72.17 21.70
C THR A 564 96.17 73.29 22.02
N GLN A 565 95.70 74.54 22.11
CA GLN A 565 96.55 75.68 22.49
C GLN A 565 97.00 75.59 23.95
N LEU A 566 96.12 75.21 24.88
CA LEU A 566 96.47 74.96 26.29
C LEU A 566 97.49 73.82 26.43
N TYR A 567 97.30 72.72 25.72
CA TYR A 567 98.25 71.60 25.66
C TYR A 567 99.65 72.05 25.19
N ASN A 568 99.71 72.81 24.09
CA ASN A 568 100.97 73.32 23.56
C ASN A 568 101.64 74.29 24.54
N ALA A 569 100.87 75.14 25.20
CA ALA A 569 101.38 76.07 26.21
C ALA A 569 101.93 75.35 27.45
N ALA A 570 101.20 74.35 27.98
CA ALA A 570 101.69 73.50 29.06
C ALA A 570 102.99 72.80 28.68
N THR A 571 103.07 72.32 27.43
CA THR A 571 104.26 71.68 26.88
C THR A 571 105.48 72.61 26.86
N GLY A 572 105.32 73.83 26.36
CA GLY A 572 106.38 74.83 26.35
C GLY A 572 106.83 75.25 27.75
N LEU A 573 105.90 75.32 28.71
CA LEU A 573 106.20 75.67 30.10
C LEU A 573 107.08 74.60 30.77
N TYR A 574 106.74 73.32 30.67
CA TYR A 574 107.57 72.28 31.29
C TYR A 574 108.94 72.12 30.59
N GLN A 575 109.02 72.37 29.28
CA GLN A 575 110.29 72.37 28.55
C GLN A 575 111.25 73.47 29.02
N THR A 576 110.72 74.57 29.54
CA THR A 576 111.48 75.67 30.18
C THR A 576 111.55 75.52 31.71
N TYR A 577 111.27 74.31 32.20
CA TYR A 577 111.38 73.91 33.60
C TYR A 577 110.36 74.59 34.54
N GLN A 578 109.24 75.10 34.01
CA GLN A 578 108.15 75.69 34.81
C GLN A 578 107.06 74.65 35.08
N TYR A 579 107.40 73.57 35.79
CA TYR A 579 106.52 72.41 35.94
C TYR A 579 105.20 72.72 36.66
N ALA A 580 105.21 73.52 37.73
CA ALA A 580 103.98 73.88 38.46
C ALA A 580 102.98 74.65 37.58
N ALA A 581 103.45 75.62 36.79
CA ALA A 581 102.61 76.37 35.86
C ALA A 581 102.10 75.49 34.71
N ALA A 582 102.95 74.60 34.18
CA ALA A 582 102.57 73.63 33.16
C ALA A 582 101.44 72.70 33.66
N GLY A 583 101.51 72.23 34.91
CA GLY A 583 100.47 71.39 35.51
C GLY A 583 99.10 72.08 35.57
N ASN A 584 99.05 73.35 35.97
CA ASN A 584 97.80 74.12 36.03
C ASN A 584 97.18 74.34 34.64
N VAL A 585 97.98 74.69 33.64
CA VAL A 585 97.52 74.87 32.26
C VAL A 585 97.03 73.54 31.67
N MET A 586 97.75 72.46 31.96
CA MET A 586 97.40 71.11 31.52
C MET A 586 96.10 70.60 32.16
N GLN A 587 95.88 70.89 33.45
CA GLN A 587 94.63 70.57 34.15
C GLN A 587 93.43 71.26 33.48
N GLN A 588 93.57 72.51 33.04
CA GLN A 588 92.51 73.19 32.29
C GLN A 588 92.28 72.57 30.90
N ALA A 589 93.34 72.09 30.24
CA ALA A 589 93.21 71.36 28.98
C ALA A 589 92.41 70.05 29.15
N LEU A 590 92.64 69.32 30.25
CA LEU A 590 91.87 68.11 30.59
C LEU A 590 90.39 68.42 30.82
N VAL A 591 90.07 69.48 31.58
CA VAL A 591 88.68 69.89 31.82
C VAL A 591 87.95 70.21 30.51
N ASN A 592 88.59 70.94 29.59
CA ASN A 592 87.99 71.21 28.29
C ASN A 592 87.80 69.93 27.46
N GLN A 593 88.74 68.99 27.56
CA GLN A 593 88.66 67.71 26.86
C GLN A 593 87.46 66.87 27.35
N GLN A 594 87.20 66.86 28.65
CA GLN A 594 86.02 66.22 29.25
C GLN A 594 84.71 66.85 28.76
N ASN A 595 84.67 68.17 28.62
CA ASN A 595 83.51 68.86 28.06
C ASN A 595 83.29 68.52 26.58
N GLN A 596 84.35 68.35 25.79
CA GLN A 596 84.23 67.86 24.41
C GLN A 596 83.60 66.47 24.36
N THR A 597 84.01 65.53 25.21
CA THR A 597 83.42 64.18 25.29
C THR A 597 81.92 64.25 25.61
N SER A 598 81.52 65.05 26.61
CA SER A 598 80.10 65.21 26.96
C SER A 598 79.27 65.81 25.82
N TRP A 599 79.79 66.84 25.15
CA TRP A 599 79.09 67.47 24.03
C TRP A 599 78.99 66.56 22.81
N ASN A 600 80.02 65.77 22.51
CA ASN A 600 79.95 64.79 21.42
C ASN A 600 78.86 63.74 21.67
N GLN A 601 78.69 63.26 22.90
CA GLN A 601 77.61 62.33 23.26
C GLN A 601 76.22 62.97 23.11
N GLN A 602 76.06 64.21 23.58
CA GLN A 602 74.81 64.97 23.45
C GLN A 602 74.46 65.25 21.98
N GLY A 603 75.46 65.63 21.17
CA GLY A 603 75.30 65.87 19.73
C GLY A 603 74.92 64.62 18.95
N ALA A 604 75.50 63.46 19.28
CA ALA A 604 75.13 62.17 18.69
C ALA A 604 73.70 61.76 19.03
N ALA A 605 73.31 61.85 20.31
CA ALA A 605 71.96 61.49 20.76
C ALA A 605 70.89 62.40 20.15
N LEU A 606 71.09 63.72 20.16
CA LEU A 606 70.15 64.67 19.57
C LEU A 606 70.03 64.45 18.05
N SER A 607 71.14 64.31 17.34
CA SER A 607 71.14 64.06 15.89
C SER A 607 70.42 62.75 15.52
N GLN A 608 70.54 61.70 16.35
CA GLN A 608 69.81 60.44 16.13
C GLN A 608 68.30 60.65 16.24
N THR A 609 67.83 61.36 17.27
CA THR A 609 66.40 61.65 17.42
C THR A 609 65.84 62.58 16.33
N ILE A 610 66.67 63.45 15.73
CA ILE A 610 66.30 64.22 14.54
C ILE A 610 66.08 63.28 13.34
N ALA A 611 67.00 62.35 13.11
CA ALA A 611 66.84 61.35 12.04
C ALA A 611 65.58 60.50 12.24
N ASP A 612 65.32 60.05 13.47
CA ASP A 612 64.13 59.27 13.81
C ASP A 612 62.83 60.08 13.61
N SER A 613 62.83 61.38 13.94
CA SER A 613 61.70 62.29 13.69
C SER A 613 61.37 62.43 12.21
N PHE A 614 62.39 62.53 11.34
CA PHE A 614 62.18 62.51 9.89
C PHE A 614 61.61 61.17 9.41
N GLY A 615 62.10 60.05 9.95
CA GLY A 615 61.54 58.73 9.66
C GLY A 615 60.07 58.60 10.06
N ARG A 616 59.67 59.07 11.25
CA ARG A 616 58.24 59.09 11.66
C ARG A 616 57.41 59.99 10.75
N SER A 617 57.93 61.17 10.36
CA SER A 617 57.26 62.08 9.43
C SER A 617 57.01 61.44 8.06
N GLU A 618 57.96 60.67 7.54
CA GLU A 618 57.81 59.89 6.31
C GLU A 618 56.70 58.83 6.43
N ALA A 619 56.67 58.08 7.53
CA ALA A 619 55.66 57.06 7.78
C ALA A 619 54.24 57.65 7.89
N TYR A 620 54.06 58.76 8.60
CA TYR A 620 52.78 59.45 8.69
C TYR A 620 52.31 59.95 7.32
N LYS A 621 53.21 60.56 6.54
CA LYS A 621 52.88 61.06 5.19
C LYS A 621 52.57 59.94 4.20
N THR A 622 53.21 58.79 4.34
CA THR A 622 52.92 57.59 3.54
C THR A 622 51.53 57.05 3.85
N ALA A 623 51.14 56.97 5.13
CA ALA A 623 49.79 56.59 5.52
C ALA A 623 48.74 57.61 5.07
N GLU A 624 49.04 58.91 5.14
CA GLU A 624 48.18 60.00 4.67
C GLU A 624 47.93 59.91 3.16
N LEU A 625 48.96 59.58 2.37
CA LEU A 625 48.84 59.31 0.94
C LEU A 625 47.96 58.07 0.67
N GLY A 626 48.13 57.01 1.45
CA GLY A 626 47.27 55.82 1.40
C GLY A 626 45.80 56.14 1.63
N ALA A 627 45.50 56.91 2.68
CA ALA A 627 44.15 57.37 3.00
C ALA A 627 43.58 58.25 1.88
N SER A 628 44.39 59.18 1.35
CA SER A 628 43.99 60.08 0.27
C SER A 628 43.64 59.35 -1.04
N ASN A 629 44.39 58.31 -1.40
CA ASN A 629 44.08 57.48 -2.55
C ASN A 629 42.77 56.70 -2.36
N ARG A 630 42.50 56.17 -1.15
CA ARG A 630 41.26 55.46 -0.85
C ARG A 630 40.05 56.39 -0.82
N ILE A 631 40.21 57.61 -0.28
CA ILE A 631 39.20 58.68 -0.37
C ILE A 631 38.80 58.93 -1.82
N ASN A 632 39.76 59.06 -2.74
CA ASN A 632 39.47 59.29 -4.15
C ASN A 632 38.78 58.09 -4.82
N ALA A 633 39.18 56.86 -4.49
CA ALA A 633 38.50 55.66 -4.99
C ALA A 633 37.03 55.58 -4.52
N LEU A 634 36.77 55.94 -3.26
CA LEU A 634 35.42 56.01 -2.70
C LEU A 634 34.62 57.18 -3.29
N ALA A 635 35.24 58.33 -3.51
CA ALA A 635 34.61 59.48 -4.14
C ALA A 635 34.10 59.16 -5.54
N GLN A 636 34.87 58.42 -6.34
CA GLN A 636 34.43 57.94 -7.66
C GLN A 636 33.26 56.96 -7.56
N THR A 637 33.24 56.14 -6.50
CA THR A 637 32.16 55.17 -6.25
C THR A 637 30.86 55.86 -5.82
N ILE A 638 30.94 56.85 -4.92
CA ILE A 638 29.79 57.53 -4.30
C ILE A 638 29.25 58.66 -5.20
N TYR A 639 30.13 59.47 -5.80
CA TYR A 639 29.76 60.68 -6.55
C TYR A 639 29.93 60.55 -8.06
N GLY A 640 30.38 59.39 -8.55
CA GLY A 640 30.50 59.07 -9.97
C GLY A 640 31.90 59.28 -10.56
N ASN A 641 32.11 58.72 -11.76
CA ASN A 641 33.39 58.72 -12.46
C ASN A 641 33.93 60.15 -12.68
N GLY A 642 35.15 60.41 -12.20
CA GLY A 642 35.80 61.72 -12.28
C GLY A 642 35.68 62.59 -11.02
N ALA A 643 34.97 62.14 -9.98
CA ALA A 643 34.95 62.80 -8.69
C ALA A 643 36.26 62.54 -7.90
N TYR A 644 36.89 63.61 -7.43
CA TYR A 644 38.08 63.57 -6.57
C TYR A 644 37.87 64.54 -5.41
N ILE A 645 38.19 64.09 -4.20
CA ILE A 645 38.15 64.95 -2.99
C ILE A 645 39.56 65.46 -2.69
N VAL A 646 40.58 64.67 -2.98
CA VAL A 646 41.99 65.05 -2.88
C VAL A 646 42.53 65.22 -4.30
N ASP A 647 42.99 66.41 -4.63
CA ASP A 647 43.48 66.68 -5.98
C ASP A 647 44.90 66.11 -6.23
N SER A 648 45.30 66.06 -7.51
CA SER A 648 46.59 65.54 -7.93
C SER A 648 47.78 66.38 -7.46
N THR A 649 47.57 67.66 -7.19
CA THR A 649 48.61 68.57 -6.67
C THR A 649 48.94 68.23 -5.23
N GLU A 650 47.91 67.97 -4.40
CA GLU A 650 48.06 67.54 -3.02
C GLU A 650 48.74 66.16 -2.92
N LEU A 651 48.32 65.19 -3.74
CA LEU A 651 48.97 63.87 -3.80
C LEU A 651 50.46 63.97 -4.19
N GLN A 652 50.78 64.78 -5.20
CA GLN A 652 52.16 65.00 -5.62
C GLN A 652 52.98 65.70 -4.52
N SER A 653 52.36 66.65 -3.80
CA SER A 653 52.98 67.31 -2.65
C SER A 653 53.30 66.31 -1.53
N LEU A 654 52.38 65.40 -1.19
CA LEU A 654 52.63 64.34 -0.20
C LEU A 654 53.77 63.42 -0.64
N GLN A 655 53.79 62.99 -1.91
CA GLN A 655 54.87 62.16 -2.46
C GLN A 655 56.23 62.84 -2.37
N ASN A 656 56.29 64.14 -2.66
CA ASN A 656 57.51 64.94 -2.53
C ASN A 656 57.94 65.03 -1.06
N GLN A 657 57.01 65.27 -0.13
CA GLN A 657 57.29 65.34 1.32
C GLN A 657 57.83 64.02 1.88
N ILE A 658 57.27 62.87 1.49
CA ILE A 658 57.77 61.52 1.82
C ILE A 658 59.24 61.41 1.39
N THR A 659 59.51 61.72 0.12
CA THR A 659 60.86 61.64 -0.45
C THR A 659 61.85 62.54 0.29
N THR A 660 61.48 63.79 0.55
CA THR A 660 62.31 64.76 1.27
C THR A 660 62.61 64.32 2.70
N ASN A 661 61.62 63.77 3.42
CA ASN A 661 61.82 63.27 4.78
C ASN A 661 62.77 62.08 4.82
N GLY A 662 62.64 61.10 3.92
CA GLY A 662 63.57 59.97 3.84
C GLY A 662 65.01 60.38 3.49
N GLN A 663 65.16 61.39 2.61
CA GLN A 663 66.47 62.00 2.32
C GLN A 663 67.07 62.69 3.55
N ASN A 664 66.27 63.45 4.31
CA ASN A 664 66.71 64.14 5.51
C ASN A 664 67.08 63.18 6.66
N GLN A 665 66.33 62.08 6.83
CA GLN A 665 66.71 61.01 7.74
C GLN A 665 68.11 60.48 7.42
N SER A 666 68.36 60.15 6.14
CA SER A 666 69.65 59.65 5.67
C SER A 666 70.76 60.69 5.85
N PHE A 667 70.47 61.97 5.61
CA PHE A 667 71.39 63.08 5.83
C PHE A 667 71.86 63.16 7.28
N TRP A 668 70.93 63.19 8.25
CA TRP A 668 71.28 63.26 9.67
C TRP A 668 72.00 62.00 10.17
N GLN A 669 71.69 60.83 9.61
CA GLN A 669 72.45 59.61 9.91
C GLN A 669 73.92 59.72 9.45
N ASN A 670 74.18 60.39 8.32
CA ASN A 670 75.54 60.64 7.83
C ASN A 670 76.28 61.68 8.68
N GLU A 671 75.59 62.72 9.17
CA GLU A 671 76.16 63.73 10.07
C GLU A 671 76.71 63.12 11.37
N ILE A 672 75.98 62.18 11.97
CA ILE A 672 76.41 61.45 13.18
C ILE A 672 77.70 60.66 12.95
N ASN A 673 77.76 59.94 11.82
CA ASN A 673 78.83 59.00 11.50
C ASN A 673 80.05 59.65 10.83
N GLY A 674 79.96 60.94 10.44
CA GLY A 674 81.07 61.65 9.80
C GLY A 674 81.31 61.25 8.34
N THR A 675 80.36 60.56 7.71
CA THR A 675 80.45 60.19 6.29
C THR A 675 80.30 61.46 5.43
N ASN A 676 81.12 61.64 4.40
CA ASN A 676 81.13 62.83 3.52
C ASN A 676 81.39 64.19 4.21
N GLY A 677 82.10 64.20 5.35
CA GLY A 677 82.50 65.44 6.02
C GLY A 677 81.48 65.99 7.02
N GLY A 678 80.50 65.18 7.43
CA GLY A 678 79.56 65.52 8.50
C GLY A 678 80.21 65.66 9.88
N PHE A 679 79.42 66.02 10.90
CA PHE A 679 79.91 66.37 12.24
C PHE A 679 80.87 65.35 12.86
N ASN A 680 80.63 64.06 12.65
CA ASN A 680 81.43 62.94 13.17
C ASN A 680 81.45 62.87 14.70
N PHE A 681 80.31 63.12 15.36
CA PHE A 681 80.21 63.10 16.82
C PHE A 681 80.73 61.79 17.42
N ASN A 682 80.42 60.64 16.80
CA ASN A 682 80.88 59.34 17.28
C ASN A 682 82.41 59.20 17.19
N GLY A 683 83.02 59.57 16.06
CA GLY A 683 84.47 59.51 15.89
C GLY A 683 85.23 60.52 16.77
N ARG A 684 84.69 61.73 16.93
CA ARG A 684 85.23 62.78 17.80
C ARG A 684 85.14 62.40 19.28
N ASN A 685 84.05 61.76 19.70
CA ASN A 685 83.90 61.24 21.06
C ASN A 685 85.03 60.24 21.40
N ASN A 686 85.27 59.26 20.54
CA ASN A 686 86.34 58.26 20.73
C ASN A 686 87.73 58.90 20.79
N THR A 687 87.96 59.91 19.95
CA THR A 687 89.23 60.68 19.93
C THR A 687 89.40 61.49 21.23
N SER A 688 88.32 62.09 21.73
CA SER A 688 88.33 62.89 22.95
C SER A 688 88.66 62.05 24.18
N GLN A 689 88.02 60.88 24.32
CA GLN A 689 88.28 59.94 25.42
C GLN A 689 89.74 59.46 25.47
N THR A 690 90.34 59.18 24.30
CA THR A 690 91.77 58.81 24.21
C THR A 690 92.69 59.94 24.69
N LYS A 691 92.36 61.21 24.38
CA LYS A 691 93.13 62.37 24.81
C LYS A 691 92.99 62.67 26.30
N GLU A 692 91.83 62.41 26.91
CA GLU A 692 91.65 62.56 28.37
C GLU A 692 92.64 61.69 29.15
N ALA A 693 92.79 60.42 28.74
CA ALA A 693 93.75 59.51 29.35
C ALA A 693 95.19 60.03 29.22
N LEU A 694 95.59 60.42 27.99
CA LEU A 694 96.91 60.99 27.73
C LEU A 694 97.20 62.22 28.60
N TYR A 695 96.23 63.14 28.71
CA TYR A 695 96.40 64.37 29.47
C TYR A 695 96.48 64.11 30.98
N GLY A 696 95.69 63.15 31.49
CA GLY A 696 95.79 62.68 32.88
C GLY A 696 97.19 62.13 33.21
N ASP A 697 97.74 61.28 32.35
CA ASP A 697 99.08 60.70 32.53
C ASP A 697 100.17 61.78 32.54
N MET A 698 100.06 62.78 31.66
CA MET A 698 101.00 63.92 31.62
C MET A 698 100.92 64.80 32.86
N ILE A 699 99.73 65.06 33.39
CA ILE A 699 99.56 65.85 34.63
C ILE A 699 100.25 65.13 35.80
N ALA A 700 100.09 63.81 35.90
CA ALA A 700 100.75 63.02 36.93
C ALA A 700 102.28 63.09 36.81
N ASP A 701 102.82 62.96 35.60
CA ASP A 701 104.25 63.08 35.32
C ASP A 701 104.81 64.48 35.65
N ILE A 702 104.10 65.55 35.27
CA ILE A 702 104.44 66.94 35.60
C ILE A 702 104.43 67.18 37.11
N ALA A 703 103.49 66.59 37.84
CA ALA A 703 103.42 66.72 39.30
C ALA A 703 104.63 66.05 39.99
N VAL A 704 105.04 64.88 39.51
CA VAL A 704 106.27 64.22 39.99
C VAL A 704 107.50 65.09 39.69
N ALA A 705 107.60 65.65 38.48
CA ALA A 705 108.69 66.55 38.12
C ALA A 705 108.69 67.84 38.95
N THR A 706 107.53 68.43 39.21
CA THR A 706 107.40 69.61 40.09
C THR A 706 107.93 69.33 41.48
N THR A 707 107.63 68.15 42.03
CA THR A 707 108.10 67.73 43.36
C THR A 707 109.61 67.53 43.36
N LEU A 708 110.15 66.81 42.37
CA LEU A 708 111.60 66.62 42.22
C LEU A 708 112.33 67.97 42.04
N GLN A 709 111.76 68.92 41.29
CA GLN A 709 112.34 70.25 41.12
C GLN A 709 112.42 70.99 42.45
N ALA A 710 111.38 70.93 43.28
CA ALA A 710 111.36 71.57 44.59
C ALA A 710 112.48 71.04 45.49
N GLU A 711 112.64 69.72 45.55
CA GLU A 711 113.71 69.06 46.33
C GLU A 711 115.10 69.48 45.84
N VAL A 712 115.34 69.44 44.53
CA VAL A 712 116.61 69.85 43.91
C VAL A 712 116.95 71.31 44.20
N VAL A 713 115.96 72.21 44.12
CA VAL A 713 116.16 73.63 44.39
C VAL A 713 116.46 73.89 45.86
N ASP A 714 115.81 73.19 46.80
CA ASP A 714 116.10 73.32 48.22
C ASP A 714 117.53 72.89 48.59
N GLU A 715 118.01 71.81 47.97
CA GLU A 715 119.40 71.41 48.07
C GLU A 715 120.36 72.43 47.44
N GLU A 716 120.05 72.89 46.23
CA GLU A 716 120.83 73.92 45.54
C GLU A 716 120.99 75.16 46.41
N ILE A 717 119.90 75.67 46.99
CA ILE A 717 119.89 76.84 47.88
C ILE A 717 120.79 76.61 49.10
N THR A 718 120.82 75.39 49.65
CA THR A 718 121.67 75.03 50.79
C THR A 718 123.15 75.06 50.42
N TYR A 719 123.51 74.52 49.25
CA TYR A 719 124.89 74.60 48.74
C TYR A 719 125.30 76.04 48.43
N LEU A 720 124.42 76.81 47.79
CA LEU A 720 124.62 78.22 47.46
C LEU A 720 124.88 79.06 48.71
N LYS A 721 124.10 78.88 49.78
CA LYS A 721 124.33 79.58 51.07
C LYS A 721 125.72 79.29 51.65
N THR A 722 126.14 78.03 51.64
CA THR A 722 127.46 77.62 52.17
C THR A 722 128.60 78.22 51.32
N ALA A 723 128.47 78.21 50.00
CA ALA A 723 129.43 78.85 49.12
C ALA A 723 129.46 80.38 49.29
N ASN A 724 128.31 80.99 49.57
CA ASN A 724 128.22 82.42 49.86
C ASN A 724 129.10 82.81 51.04
N GLU A 725 129.18 82.00 52.10
CA GLU A 725 130.06 82.26 53.25
C GLU A 725 131.55 82.29 52.86
N TYR A 726 131.98 81.43 51.92
CA TYR A 726 133.34 81.45 51.38
C TYR A 726 133.58 82.68 50.50
N PHE A 727 132.61 83.04 49.64
CA PHE A 727 132.70 84.26 48.83
C PHE A 727 132.72 85.52 49.71
N GLU A 728 131.89 85.61 50.75
CA GLU A 728 131.92 86.71 51.73
C GLU A 728 133.27 86.82 52.43
N LYS A 729 133.87 85.70 52.85
CA LYS A 729 135.23 85.68 53.42
C LYS A 729 136.26 86.14 52.39
N SER A 730 136.14 85.68 51.15
CA SER A 730 137.01 86.09 50.04
C SER A 730 136.93 87.60 49.79
N GLU A 731 135.71 88.13 49.65
CA GLU A 731 135.42 89.55 49.45
C GLU A 731 135.96 90.38 50.62
N ARG A 732 135.77 89.95 51.87
CA ARG A 732 136.37 90.59 53.06
C ARG A 732 137.89 90.58 53.06
N TYR A 733 138.54 89.46 52.68
CA TYR A 733 140.00 89.42 52.54
C TYR A 733 140.46 90.32 51.40
N GLN A 734 139.69 90.45 50.33
CA GLN A 734 139.99 91.36 49.24
C GLN A 734 139.91 92.82 49.69
N GLU A 735 138.89 93.20 50.46
CA GLU A 735 138.78 94.52 51.11
C GLU A 735 139.96 94.78 52.05
N LEU A 736 140.35 93.80 52.88
CA LEU A 736 141.53 93.90 53.75
C LEU A 736 142.83 94.04 52.96
N ALA A 737 142.96 93.34 51.83
CA ALA A 737 144.11 93.44 50.94
C ALA A 737 144.20 94.83 50.29
N GLU A 738 143.08 95.38 49.82
CA GLU A 738 143.04 96.74 49.26
C GLU A 738 143.41 97.78 50.33
N LYS A 739 142.89 97.61 51.55
CA LYS A 739 143.25 98.47 52.68
C LYS A 739 144.74 98.39 52.99
N ALA A 740 145.32 97.20 53.14
CA ALA A 740 146.76 97.02 53.38
C ALA A 740 147.63 97.63 52.26
N LYS A 741 147.19 97.52 50.99
CA LYS A 741 147.87 98.14 49.83
C LYS A 741 147.84 99.66 49.90
N SER A 742 146.71 100.26 50.31
CA SER A 742 146.59 101.71 50.51
C SER A 742 147.49 102.22 51.65
N GLU A 743 147.78 101.36 52.63
CA GLU A 743 148.71 101.61 53.74
C GLU A 743 150.18 101.27 53.39
N ALA A 744 150.48 100.93 52.12
CA ALA A 744 151.79 100.53 51.60
C ALA A 744 152.41 99.26 52.24
N LYS A 745 151.60 98.40 52.89
CA LYS A 745 152.01 97.10 53.45
C LYS A 745 151.87 96.00 52.40
N PHE A 746 152.74 96.03 51.39
CA PHE A 746 152.57 95.20 50.19
C PHE A 746 152.66 93.69 50.46
N ASP A 747 153.47 93.24 51.43
CA ASP A 747 153.55 91.81 51.80
C ASP A 747 152.24 91.33 52.46
N GLU A 748 151.64 92.17 53.31
CA GLU A 748 150.38 91.88 53.99
C GLU A 748 149.20 91.93 53.00
N ALA A 749 149.22 92.86 52.05
CA ALA A 749 148.27 92.92 50.95
C ALA A 749 148.36 91.70 50.02
N ALA A 750 149.57 91.22 49.72
CA ALA A 750 149.79 90.00 48.93
C ALA A 750 149.27 88.75 49.67
N LEU A 751 149.48 88.68 50.99
CA LEU A 751 148.97 87.60 51.84
C LEU A 751 147.43 87.57 51.84
N TYR A 752 146.78 88.70 52.11
CA TYR A 752 145.31 88.79 52.09
C TYR A 752 144.73 88.56 50.68
N THR A 753 145.41 89.00 49.61
CA THR A 753 145.02 88.66 48.24
C THR A 753 145.11 87.15 48.00
N GLY A 754 146.17 86.51 48.49
CA GLY A 754 146.32 85.05 48.44
C GLY A 754 145.21 84.31 49.20
N TYR A 755 144.81 84.81 50.37
CA TYR A 755 143.66 84.27 51.12
C TYR A 755 142.33 84.52 50.41
N ALA A 756 142.11 85.72 49.86
CA ALA A 756 140.91 86.04 49.08
C ALA A 756 140.76 85.09 47.87
N VAL A 757 141.83 84.93 47.08
CA VAL A 757 141.84 84.02 45.93
C VAL A 757 141.64 82.57 46.38
N ARG A 758 142.24 82.14 47.50
CA ARG A 758 142.04 80.81 48.05
C ARG A 758 140.60 80.56 48.46
N GLU A 759 139.98 81.45 49.24
CA GLU A 759 138.59 81.29 49.67
C GLU A 759 137.62 81.38 48.47
N LYS A 760 137.91 82.20 47.46
CA LYS A 760 137.16 82.20 46.19
C LYS A 760 137.27 80.85 45.48
N ASN A 761 138.49 80.31 45.36
CA ASN A 761 138.73 79.00 44.75
C ASN A 761 138.09 77.88 45.57
N ASN A 762 138.05 77.98 46.90
CA ASN A 762 137.33 77.07 47.78
C ASN A 762 135.81 77.11 47.50
N ALA A 763 135.22 78.30 47.35
CA ALA A 763 133.80 78.46 47.03
C ALA A 763 133.45 77.85 45.66
N VAL A 764 134.21 78.19 44.63
CA VAL A 764 134.03 77.66 43.26
C VAL A 764 134.25 76.15 43.22
N GLY A 765 135.30 75.65 43.88
CA GLY A 765 135.60 74.22 43.97
C GLY A 765 134.53 73.44 44.73
N PHE A 766 134.00 74.00 45.83
CA PHE A 766 132.89 73.43 46.59
C PHE A 766 131.63 73.30 45.74
N LEU A 767 131.20 74.39 45.08
CA LEU A 767 130.01 74.40 44.22
C LEU A 767 130.15 73.43 43.05
N LYS A 768 131.29 73.44 42.35
CA LYS A 768 131.53 72.53 41.22
C LYS A 768 131.39 71.07 41.63
N LYS A 769 131.91 70.68 42.79
CA LYS A 769 131.78 69.31 43.32
C LYS A 769 130.34 69.00 43.73
N LYS A 770 129.67 69.92 44.43
CA LYS A 770 128.31 69.71 44.92
C LYS A 770 127.29 69.64 43.79
N TYR A 771 127.40 70.50 42.79
CA TYR A 771 126.54 70.44 41.60
C TYR A 771 126.78 69.22 40.73
N TYR A 772 128.03 68.74 40.61
CA TYR A 772 128.29 67.48 39.93
C TYR A 772 127.57 66.32 40.65
N ASN A 773 127.70 66.22 41.97
CA ASN A 773 127.02 65.19 42.76
C ASN A 773 125.49 65.29 42.67
N LEU A 774 124.94 66.50 42.83
CA LEU A 774 123.51 66.76 42.67
C LEU A 774 123.03 66.39 41.26
N GLY A 775 123.86 66.60 40.24
CA GLY A 775 123.60 66.19 38.87
C GLY A 775 123.46 64.67 38.68
N GLU A 776 124.36 63.90 39.28
CA GLU A 776 124.29 62.43 39.29
C GLU A 776 123.04 61.94 40.05
N GLU A 777 122.72 62.57 41.18
CA GLU A 777 121.52 62.28 41.98
C GLU A 777 120.23 62.54 41.21
N ILE A 778 120.11 63.68 40.53
CA ILE A 778 118.98 63.98 39.64
C ILE A 778 118.84 62.92 38.55
N THR A 779 119.96 62.46 37.97
CA THR A 779 119.92 61.43 36.91
C THR A 779 119.32 60.12 37.44
N SER A 780 119.71 59.72 38.64
CA SER A 780 119.16 58.53 39.32
C SER A 780 117.69 58.71 39.70
N GLU A 781 117.30 59.87 40.21
CA GLU A 781 115.93 60.16 40.64
C GLU A 781 114.94 60.26 39.47
N VAL A 782 115.37 60.79 38.32
CA VAL A 782 114.55 60.83 37.10
C VAL A 782 114.14 59.42 36.65
N ASP A 783 115.05 58.44 36.77
CA ASP A 783 114.77 57.03 36.49
C ASP A 783 113.92 56.38 37.59
N THR A 784 114.27 56.61 38.85
CA THR A 784 113.62 55.97 40.02
C THR A 784 112.16 56.40 40.16
N ARG A 785 111.85 57.67 39.86
CA ARG A 785 110.49 58.22 39.92
C ARG A 785 109.67 57.97 38.65
N GLY A 786 110.25 57.30 37.65
CA GLY A 786 109.54 56.89 36.44
C GLY A 786 109.13 58.05 35.53
N LEU A 787 109.88 59.16 35.53
CA LEU A 787 109.56 60.29 34.66
C LEU A 787 109.68 59.87 33.18
N THR A 788 108.61 60.14 32.45
CA THR A 788 108.39 59.76 31.05
C THR A 788 108.22 60.99 30.16
N TYR A 789 107.24 61.86 30.43
CA TYR A 789 106.93 63.00 29.57
C TYR A 789 107.88 64.20 29.81
N THR A 790 108.19 64.46 31.08
CA THR A 790 109.07 65.57 31.50
C THR A 790 110.55 65.17 31.58
N ARG A 791 110.87 63.88 31.45
CA ARG A 791 112.22 63.31 31.59
C ARG A 791 113.33 64.15 30.94
N ASN A 792 113.24 64.38 29.63
CA ASN A 792 114.28 65.08 28.87
C ASN A 792 114.41 66.55 29.28
N SER A 793 113.29 67.20 29.61
CA SER A 793 113.32 68.56 30.14
C SER A 793 114.05 68.60 31.48
N PHE A 794 113.81 67.62 32.35
CA PHE A 794 114.43 67.57 33.68
C PHE A 794 115.92 67.26 33.61
N LEU A 795 116.35 66.40 32.68
CA LEU A 795 117.78 66.17 32.41
C LEU A 795 118.47 67.42 31.82
N SER A 796 117.74 68.22 31.04
CA SER A 796 118.27 69.50 30.57
C SER A 796 118.37 70.54 31.70
N TYR A 797 117.40 70.54 32.63
CA TYR A 797 117.43 71.33 33.85
C TYR A 797 118.66 70.98 34.71
N ARG A 798 118.94 69.67 34.87
CA ARG A 798 120.18 69.15 35.49
C ARG A 798 121.43 69.70 34.79
N ASP A 799 121.51 69.62 33.47
CA ASP A 799 122.69 70.10 32.73
C ASP A 799 122.89 71.60 32.88
N ASN A 800 121.79 72.37 32.95
CA ASN A 800 121.85 73.79 33.27
C ASN A 800 122.42 74.02 34.67
N LEU A 801 121.93 73.27 35.68
CA LEU A 801 122.40 73.34 37.06
C LEU A 801 123.92 73.09 37.18
N ILE A 802 124.43 72.04 36.56
CA ILE A 802 125.86 71.66 36.64
C ILE A 802 126.78 72.75 36.03
N ASN A 803 126.30 73.44 34.99
CA ASN A 803 127.10 74.43 34.26
C ASN A 803 127.07 75.83 34.89
N LYS A 804 126.32 76.04 35.98
CA LYS A 804 126.30 77.32 36.68
C LYS A 804 127.69 77.64 37.26
N ASN A 805 128.13 78.88 37.06
CA ASN A 805 129.41 79.35 37.56
C ASN A 805 129.22 80.73 38.23
N PHE A 806 129.51 80.80 39.52
CA PHE A 806 129.33 81.99 40.33
C PHE A 806 130.67 82.63 40.67
N GLN A 807 130.71 83.96 40.66
CA GLN A 807 131.94 84.74 40.84
C GLN A 807 131.95 85.56 42.14
N ASN A 808 130.79 85.81 42.75
CA ASN A 808 130.61 86.65 43.93
C ASN A 808 129.24 86.39 44.63
N THR A 809 129.07 87.01 45.79
CA THR A 809 127.86 86.88 46.64
C THR A 809 126.58 87.41 45.98
N THR A 810 126.67 88.45 45.15
CA THR A 810 125.51 89.04 44.46
C THR A 810 124.85 88.06 43.49
N GLN A 811 125.66 87.32 42.72
CA GLN A 811 125.16 86.31 41.78
C GLN A 811 124.48 85.14 42.51
N ILE A 812 125.02 84.73 43.67
CA ILE A 812 124.43 83.69 44.53
C ILE A 812 123.06 84.13 45.05
N GLY A 813 122.95 85.35 45.59
CA GLY A 813 121.70 85.89 46.11
C GLY A 813 120.58 85.95 45.06
N LYS A 814 120.93 86.35 43.82
CA LYS A 814 119.99 86.35 42.69
C LYS A 814 119.49 84.94 42.36
N GLN A 815 120.39 83.95 42.29
CA GLN A 815 120.03 82.56 41.98
C GLN A 815 119.08 81.95 43.02
N ILE A 816 119.31 82.21 44.32
CA ILE A 816 118.43 81.72 45.39
C ILE A 816 117.00 82.25 45.22
N GLN A 817 116.86 83.53 44.87
CA GLN A 817 115.54 84.13 44.64
C GLN A 817 114.88 83.58 43.38
N GLU A 818 115.63 83.41 42.30
CA GLU A 818 115.13 82.82 41.05
C GLU A 818 114.69 81.36 41.23
N GLY A 819 115.46 80.54 41.96
CA GLY A 819 115.07 79.16 42.29
C GLY A 819 113.78 79.08 43.10
N LYS A 820 113.63 79.94 44.13
CA LYS A 820 112.37 80.03 44.88
C LYS A 820 111.18 80.44 44.01
N ASN A 821 111.37 81.39 43.10
CA ASN A 821 110.30 81.84 42.20
C ASN A 821 109.90 80.77 41.17
N GLN A 822 110.85 79.95 40.70
CA GLN A 822 110.58 78.82 39.79
C GLN A 822 109.76 77.72 40.49
N VAL A 823 110.10 77.36 41.73
CA VAL A 823 109.33 76.39 42.54
C VAL A 823 107.96 76.95 42.92
N ALA A 824 107.88 78.25 43.23
CA ALA A 824 106.61 78.91 43.56
C ALA A 824 105.69 79.13 42.35
N GLY A 825 106.13 78.82 41.12
CA GLY A 825 105.28 78.85 39.93
C GLY A 825 104.71 80.23 39.61
N ILE A 826 105.44 81.32 39.90
CA ILE A 826 104.95 82.67 39.58
C ILE A 826 105.09 82.87 38.07
N ILE A 827 103.96 82.77 37.36
CA ILE A 827 103.89 83.20 35.97
C ILE A 827 104.02 84.73 35.96
N ALA A 828 105.23 85.23 35.77
CA ALA A 828 105.53 86.66 35.76
C ALA A 828 104.96 87.34 34.50
N GLU A 829 104.56 88.61 34.64
CA GLU A 829 103.92 89.42 33.59
C GLU A 829 104.70 89.41 32.26
N GLY A 830 103.99 89.12 31.15
CA GLY A 830 104.55 89.06 29.79
C GLY A 830 103.49 88.63 28.76
N GLU A 831 103.82 88.70 27.45
CA GLU A 831 102.87 88.37 26.36
C GLU A 831 102.31 86.94 26.46
N SER A 832 103.14 85.95 26.76
CA SER A 832 102.72 84.54 26.88
C SER A 832 101.78 84.29 28.06
N TYR A 833 101.91 85.04 29.16
CA TYR A 833 101.01 84.93 30.31
C TYR A 833 99.60 85.42 29.98
N ASN A 834 99.51 86.59 29.33
CA ASN A 834 98.23 87.17 28.91
C ASN A 834 97.50 86.26 27.91
N GLN A 835 98.24 85.59 27.01
CA GLN A 835 97.69 84.59 26.10
C GLN A 835 97.09 83.40 26.85
N ILE A 836 97.79 82.85 27.85
CA ILE A 836 97.30 81.73 28.68
C ILE A 836 96.05 82.11 29.46
N GLN A 837 95.98 83.31 30.05
CA GLN A 837 94.77 83.78 30.72
C GLN A 837 93.59 83.94 29.76
N GLY A 838 93.82 84.43 28.53
CA GLY A 838 92.79 84.48 27.49
C GLY A 838 92.23 83.10 27.12
N MET A 839 93.10 82.08 27.05
CA MET A 839 92.69 80.69 26.80
C MET A 839 91.87 80.10 27.97
N ILE A 840 92.26 80.40 29.22
CA ILE A 840 91.51 79.98 30.42
C ILE A 840 90.14 80.66 30.49
N GLN A 841 90.05 81.95 30.16
CA GLN A 841 88.76 82.64 30.10
C GLN A 841 87.85 82.06 29.00
N THR A 842 88.43 81.72 27.85
CA THR A 842 87.72 81.04 26.75
C THR A 842 87.19 79.68 27.20
N ALA A 843 87.99 78.91 27.93
CA ALA A 843 87.59 77.65 28.54
C ALA A 843 86.39 77.82 29.50
N SER A 844 86.45 78.81 30.39
CA SER A 844 85.35 79.07 31.34
C SER A 844 84.03 79.42 30.63
N ASN A 845 84.09 80.26 29.59
CA ASN A 845 82.91 80.61 28.79
C ASN A 845 82.31 79.39 28.08
N LEU A 846 83.18 78.55 27.51
CA LEU A 846 82.78 77.31 26.84
C LEU A 846 82.08 76.35 27.82
N ASN A 847 82.61 76.19 29.04
CA ASN A 847 82.02 75.31 30.06
C ASN A 847 80.59 75.74 30.45
N LYS A 848 80.40 77.04 30.70
CA LYS A 848 79.08 77.58 31.03
C LYS A 848 78.06 77.35 29.91
N GLN A 849 78.47 77.59 28.66
CA GLN A 849 77.60 77.34 27.52
C GLN A 849 77.25 75.85 27.36
N GLY A 850 78.13 74.95 27.79
CA GLY A 850 77.89 73.52 27.79
C GLY A 850 76.80 73.06 28.76
N GLU A 851 76.78 73.63 29.97
CA GLU A 851 75.77 73.34 30.99
C GLU A 851 74.38 73.79 30.51
N GLU A 852 74.27 75.01 29.97
CA GLU A 852 73.01 75.54 29.41
C GLU A 852 72.49 74.69 28.25
N ASN A 853 73.39 74.15 27.41
CA ASN A 853 73.01 73.30 26.29
C ASN A 853 72.56 71.90 26.71
N LYS A 854 73.15 71.33 27.76
CA LYS A 854 72.76 70.02 28.29
C LYS A 854 71.27 69.97 28.65
N GLU A 855 70.79 70.97 29.39
CA GLU A 855 69.36 71.04 29.78
C GLU A 855 68.43 71.15 28.56
N ARG A 856 68.86 71.88 27.52
CA ARG A 856 68.08 72.02 26.27
C ARG A 856 68.01 70.72 25.49
N VAL A 857 69.12 70.01 25.38
CA VAL A 857 69.19 68.69 24.72
C VAL A 857 68.30 67.69 25.44
N GLU A 858 68.38 67.60 26.77
CA GLU A 858 67.56 66.68 27.56
C GLU A 858 66.06 66.93 27.36
N LYS A 859 65.61 68.19 27.32
CA LYS A 859 64.21 68.53 27.00
C LYS A 859 63.79 68.08 25.61
N LEU A 860 64.64 68.26 24.61
CA LEU A 860 64.37 67.84 23.24
C LEU A 860 64.30 66.31 23.12
N LEU A 861 65.21 65.58 23.78
CA LEU A 861 65.18 64.11 23.81
C LEU A 861 63.87 63.57 24.42
N VAL A 862 63.39 64.19 25.51
CA VAL A 862 62.09 63.85 26.11
C VAL A 862 60.94 64.14 25.14
N GLN A 863 60.94 65.32 24.51
CA GLN A 863 59.92 65.68 23.52
C GLN A 863 59.87 64.68 22.35
N SER A 864 61.02 64.23 21.82
CA SER A 864 61.05 63.21 20.77
C SER A 864 60.47 61.87 21.23
N LYS A 865 60.64 61.50 22.50
CA LYS A 865 60.11 60.27 23.06
C LYS A 865 58.58 60.34 23.20
N GLU A 866 58.06 61.44 23.73
CA GLU A 866 56.61 61.69 23.83
C GLU A 866 55.94 61.62 22.44
N LEU A 867 56.60 62.17 21.42
CA LEU A 867 56.15 62.08 20.04
C LEU A 867 56.12 60.63 19.52
N ALA A 868 57.15 59.84 19.81
CA ALA A 868 57.23 58.44 19.39
C ALA A 868 56.21 57.53 20.09
N GLU A 869 55.82 57.84 21.32
CA GLU A 869 54.86 57.08 22.13
C GLU A 869 53.40 57.53 21.94
N LYS A 870 53.16 58.58 21.14
CA LYS A 870 51.81 59.12 20.91
C LYS A 870 50.94 58.08 20.20
N ASN A 871 49.98 57.51 20.92
CA ASN A 871 48.99 56.59 20.36
C ASN A 871 48.01 57.36 19.45
N ILE A 872 48.17 57.21 18.13
CA ILE A 872 47.31 57.84 17.12
C ILE A 872 45.96 57.09 17.00
N GLY A 873 45.79 55.94 17.69
CA GLY A 873 44.74 54.95 17.44
C GLY A 873 43.44 55.06 18.25
N GLU A 874 43.38 55.76 19.39
CA GLU A 874 42.21 55.71 20.29
C GLU A 874 40.92 56.30 19.68
N GLY A 875 41.00 57.10 18.61
CA GLY A 875 39.82 57.59 17.88
C GLY A 875 39.42 56.80 16.64
N LEU A 876 40.33 55.98 16.07
CA LEU A 876 40.14 55.37 14.75
C LEU A 876 39.51 53.97 14.79
N LEU A 877 39.69 53.21 15.88
CA LEU A 877 39.20 51.83 16.00
C LEU A 877 37.84 51.74 16.71
N ASP A 878 37.59 52.57 17.72
CA ASP A 878 36.35 52.54 18.51
C ASP A 878 35.14 53.06 17.71
N GLY A 879 35.31 54.17 16.97
CA GLY A 879 34.27 54.69 16.08
C GLY A 879 33.93 53.76 14.91
N LEU A 880 34.88 52.91 14.48
CA LEU A 880 34.70 51.92 13.42
C LEU A 880 33.72 50.81 13.85
N GLN A 881 33.85 50.32 15.08
CA GLN A 881 33.05 49.20 15.57
C GLN A 881 31.60 49.59 15.85
N GLU A 882 31.36 50.76 16.45
CA GLU A 882 30.00 51.25 16.72
C GLU A 882 29.23 51.55 15.42
N MET A 883 29.90 52.14 14.43
CA MET A 883 29.28 52.50 13.14
C MET A 883 28.90 51.26 12.34
N ILE A 884 29.73 50.21 12.35
CA ILE A 884 29.45 48.93 11.68
C ILE A 884 28.30 48.18 12.35
N ALA A 885 28.20 48.20 13.68
CA ALA A 885 27.11 47.55 14.40
C ALA A 885 25.75 48.20 14.13
N SER A 886 25.70 49.54 14.00
CA SER A 886 24.47 50.27 13.69
C SER A 886 23.94 50.02 12.27
N ILE A 887 24.81 49.71 11.30
CA ILE A 887 24.41 49.44 9.92
C ILE A 887 23.87 48.01 9.77
N GLN A 888 24.40 47.05 10.54
CA GLN A 888 23.95 45.65 10.51
C GLN A 888 22.56 45.41 11.13
N SER A 889 22.07 46.31 11.99
CA SER A 889 20.74 46.17 12.62
C SER A 889 19.57 46.62 11.73
N ALA A 890 19.85 47.29 10.61
CA ALA A 890 18.86 47.82 9.68
C ALA A 890 18.67 46.98 8.41
N LEU A 891 19.19 45.74 8.39
CA LEU A 891 19.11 44.86 7.22
C LEU A 891 17.66 44.48 6.88
N PRO A 892 17.27 44.45 5.60
CA PRO A 892 15.92 44.05 5.17
C PRO A 892 15.54 42.65 5.62
N GLN A 893 14.28 42.45 6.01
CA GLN A 893 13.73 41.11 6.26
C GLN A 893 13.55 40.34 4.94
N GLU A 894 13.64 39.01 4.99
CA GLU A 894 13.41 38.14 3.83
C GLU A 894 11.96 38.22 3.34
N VAL A 895 11.76 38.19 2.02
CA VAL A 895 10.42 38.16 1.42
C VAL A 895 9.77 36.79 1.67
N SER A 896 8.59 36.80 2.29
CA SER A 896 7.87 35.60 2.73
C SER A 896 6.70 35.25 1.81
N ASN A 897 6.41 33.96 1.65
CA ASN A 897 5.22 33.42 0.97
C ASN A 897 4.01 33.20 1.90
N ASN A 898 4.02 33.78 3.11
CA ASN A 898 2.97 33.62 4.09
C ASN A 898 1.60 34.09 3.54
N GLY A 899 0.61 33.20 3.60
CA GLY A 899 -0.79 33.48 3.21
C GLY A 899 -1.26 32.85 1.91
N VAL A 900 -0.35 32.46 0.99
CA VAL A 900 -0.73 31.82 -0.30
C VAL A 900 -1.51 30.53 -0.06
N ALA A 901 -0.96 29.63 0.75
CA ALA A 901 -1.60 28.34 1.06
C ALA A 901 -2.95 28.51 1.81
N GLN A 902 -3.05 29.51 2.70
CA GLN A 902 -4.29 29.77 3.46
C GLN A 902 -5.41 30.30 2.56
N TYR A 903 -5.08 31.18 1.62
CA TYR A 903 -6.05 31.69 0.65
C TYR A 903 -6.54 30.58 -0.30
N ILE A 904 -5.62 29.73 -0.78
CA ILE A 904 -5.94 28.56 -1.61
C ILE A 904 -6.92 27.62 -0.87
N GLN A 905 -6.61 27.26 0.38
CA GLN A 905 -7.46 26.37 1.20
C GLN A 905 -8.85 26.96 1.48
N ALA A 906 -8.94 28.27 1.72
CA ALA A 906 -10.23 28.93 1.95
C ALA A 906 -11.13 28.90 0.71
N GLN A 907 -10.55 29.07 -0.49
CA GLN A 907 -11.28 28.98 -1.76
C GLN A 907 -11.68 27.54 -2.11
N GLU A 908 -10.81 26.56 -1.88
CA GLU A 908 -11.12 25.14 -2.11
C GLU A 908 -12.30 24.65 -1.24
N LYS A 909 -12.40 25.11 0.01
CA LYS A 909 -13.51 24.77 0.90
C LYS A 909 -14.87 25.32 0.42
N GLU A 910 -14.90 26.55 -0.08
CA GLU A 910 -16.13 27.19 -0.57
C GLU A 910 -16.73 26.49 -1.80
N LEU A 911 -15.90 25.82 -2.61
CA LEU A 911 -16.35 25.04 -3.76
C LEU A 911 -17.03 23.72 -3.36
N ALA A 912 -16.48 23.05 -2.34
CA ALA A 912 -17.03 21.78 -1.84
C ALA A 912 -18.44 21.95 -1.27
N GLU A 913 -18.69 23.05 -0.54
CA GLU A 913 -20.01 23.39 0.01
C GLU A 913 -21.05 23.71 -1.11
N LYS A 914 -20.59 24.17 -2.28
CA LYS A 914 -21.47 24.51 -3.42
C LYS A 914 -21.78 23.33 -4.36
N GLN A 915 -21.10 22.18 -4.21
CA GLN A 915 -21.30 20.96 -5.01
C GLN A 915 -22.39 20.02 -4.45
N GLU A 916 -22.80 20.17 -3.19
CA GLU A 916 -23.70 19.26 -2.48
C GLU A 916 -25.05 19.07 -3.19
N LYS A 917 -25.67 20.17 -3.65
CA LYS A 917 -26.95 20.13 -4.40
C LYS A 917 -26.87 19.37 -5.72
N VAL A 918 -25.73 19.39 -6.39
CA VAL A 918 -25.58 18.73 -7.70
C VAL A 918 -25.35 17.22 -7.49
N ASN A 919 -24.62 16.84 -6.44
CA ASN A 919 -24.44 15.44 -6.06
C ASN A 919 -25.76 14.81 -5.60
N GLU A 920 -26.60 15.54 -4.87
CA GLU A 920 -27.96 15.12 -4.51
C GLU A 920 -28.84 14.89 -5.76
N LEU A 921 -28.83 15.83 -6.72
CA LEU A 921 -29.59 15.71 -7.96
C LEU A 921 -29.12 14.52 -8.82
N LEU A 922 -27.80 14.34 -8.97
CA LEU A 922 -27.21 13.20 -9.73
C LEU A 922 -27.51 11.86 -9.07
N SER A 923 -27.44 11.79 -7.73
CA SER A 923 -27.78 10.57 -6.99
C SER A 923 -29.27 10.23 -7.12
N HIS A 924 -30.15 11.23 -7.08
CA HIS A 924 -31.57 11.04 -7.30
C HIS A 924 -31.83 10.53 -8.73
N MET A 925 -31.24 11.15 -9.75
CA MET A 925 -31.40 10.71 -11.16
C MET A 925 -30.90 9.28 -11.42
N ASN A 926 -29.81 8.84 -10.78
CA ASN A 926 -29.29 7.48 -10.91
C ASN A 926 -30.20 6.41 -10.28
N SER A 927 -30.96 6.76 -9.23
CA SER A 927 -31.91 5.84 -8.61
C SER A 927 -33.15 5.54 -9.45
N LEU A 928 -33.40 6.36 -10.48
CA LEU A 928 -34.60 6.31 -11.35
C LEU A 928 -34.36 5.55 -12.66
N VAL A 929 -33.22 4.86 -12.82
CA VAL A 929 -32.87 4.10 -14.04
C VAL A 929 -33.60 2.75 -14.07
N THR A 930 -34.27 2.46 -15.19
CA THR A 930 -34.94 1.17 -15.48
C THR A 930 -33.97 0.00 -15.28
N ASN A 931 -34.33 -0.97 -14.46
CA ASN A 931 -33.44 -2.09 -14.13
C ASN A 931 -33.63 -3.26 -15.11
N ASN A 932 -32.63 -4.15 -15.19
CA ASN A 932 -32.68 -5.34 -16.05
C ASN A 932 -33.86 -6.27 -15.77
N ASN A 933 -34.46 -6.22 -14.58
CA ASN A 933 -35.58 -7.08 -14.21
C ASN A 933 -36.86 -6.65 -14.93
N ASP A 934 -37.06 -5.35 -15.13
CA ASP A 934 -38.22 -4.81 -15.87
C ASP A 934 -38.16 -5.21 -17.35
N LEU A 935 -36.97 -5.19 -17.96
CA LEU A 935 -36.77 -5.64 -19.35
C LEU A 935 -36.99 -7.16 -19.52
N ALA A 936 -36.61 -7.95 -18.51
CA ALA A 936 -36.83 -9.40 -18.48
C ALA A 936 -38.32 -9.76 -18.31
N ALA A 937 -39.08 -9.00 -17.51
CA ALA A 937 -40.52 -9.19 -17.35
C ALA A 937 -41.28 -8.92 -18.67
N LEU A 938 -40.89 -7.88 -19.41
CA LEU A 938 -41.43 -7.57 -20.74
C LEU A 938 -41.12 -8.67 -21.77
N GLN A 939 -39.90 -9.21 -21.78
CA GLN A 939 -39.55 -10.34 -22.66
C GLN A 939 -40.33 -11.61 -22.33
N THR A 940 -40.57 -11.87 -21.04
CA THR A 940 -41.33 -13.04 -20.58
C THR A 940 -42.79 -12.96 -21.02
N LEU A 941 -43.42 -11.77 -20.94
CA LEU A 941 -44.79 -11.55 -21.44
C LEU A 941 -44.87 -11.76 -22.96
N LEU A 942 -43.89 -11.24 -23.71
CA LEU A 942 -43.83 -11.37 -25.17
C LEU A 942 -43.72 -12.83 -25.63
N GLN A 943 -42.82 -13.61 -25.04
CA GLN A 943 -42.62 -15.01 -25.43
C GLN A 943 -43.77 -15.89 -24.96
N GLY A 944 -44.26 -15.69 -23.73
CA GLY A 944 -45.35 -16.46 -23.15
C GLY A 944 -46.66 -16.29 -23.91
N SER A 945 -47.03 -15.05 -24.27
CA SER A 945 -48.32 -14.74 -24.91
C SER A 945 -48.50 -15.42 -26.27
N SER A 946 -47.49 -15.38 -27.13
CA SER A 946 -47.55 -16.02 -28.46
C SER A 946 -47.72 -17.54 -28.34
N GLN A 947 -46.94 -18.19 -27.47
CA GLN A 947 -47.02 -19.65 -27.29
C GLN A 947 -48.36 -20.06 -26.66
N ALA A 948 -48.81 -19.33 -25.64
CA ALA A 948 -50.04 -19.62 -24.94
C ALA A 948 -51.27 -19.55 -25.85
N ILE A 949 -51.42 -18.47 -26.63
CA ILE A 949 -52.58 -18.29 -27.51
C ILE A 949 -52.63 -19.40 -28.58
N ASN A 950 -51.48 -19.84 -29.10
CA ASN A 950 -51.42 -20.98 -30.03
C ASN A 950 -51.84 -22.31 -29.39
N VAL A 951 -51.41 -22.59 -28.14
CA VAL A 951 -51.82 -23.80 -27.41
C VAL A 951 -53.32 -23.81 -27.17
N ALA A 952 -53.90 -22.67 -26.80
CA ALA A 952 -55.34 -22.53 -26.64
C ALA A 952 -56.10 -22.78 -27.96
N ALA A 953 -55.63 -22.21 -29.08
CA ALA A 953 -56.24 -22.40 -30.40
C ALA A 953 -56.19 -23.88 -30.86
N ASN A 954 -55.07 -24.57 -30.65
CA ASN A 954 -54.95 -26.00 -30.95
C ASN A 954 -55.86 -26.87 -30.05
N SER A 955 -55.98 -26.51 -28.76
CA SER A 955 -56.80 -27.28 -27.80
C SER A 955 -58.30 -27.21 -28.08
N ALA A 956 -58.79 -26.12 -28.68
CA ALA A 956 -60.18 -25.99 -29.08
C ALA A 956 -60.56 -27.10 -30.09
N VAL A 957 -59.67 -27.45 -31.02
CA VAL A 957 -59.92 -28.54 -31.98
C VAL A 957 -59.99 -29.90 -31.27
N SER A 958 -59.17 -30.12 -30.24
CA SER A 958 -59.23 -31.33 -29.41
C SER A 958 -60.53 -31.43 -28.60
N LYS A 959 -61.13 -30.31 -28.18
CA LYS A 959 -62.45 -30.30 -27.51
C LYS A 959 -63.55 -30.85 -28.43
N TYR A 960 -63.50 -30.53 -29.72
CA TYR A 960 -64.47 -31.03 -30.71
C TYR A 960 -64.36 -32.55 -30.93
N LEU A 961 -63.13 -33.08 -31.02
CA LEU A 961 -62.87 -34.52 -31.08
C LEU A 961 -63.44 -35.25 -29.85
N ASP A 962 -63.21 -34.70 -28.67
CA ASP A 962 -63.66 -35.26 -27.39
C ASP A 962 -65.18 -35.40 -27.30
N GLU A 963 -65.92 -34.35 -27.68
CA GLU A 963 -67.39 -34.39 -27.68
C GLU A 963 -67.94 -35.38 -28.71
N THR A 964 -67.28 -35.51 -29.86
CA THR A 964 -67.68 -36.50 -30.87
C THR A 964 -67.43 -37.94 -30.40
N ALA A 965 -66.30 -38.20 -29.74
CA ALA A 965 -65.97 -39.50 -29.18
C ALA A 965 -66.98 -39.92 -28.09
N LYS A 966 -67.36 -38.99 -27.19
CA LYS A 966 -68.40 -39.24 -26.17
C LYS A 966 -69.74 -39.61 -26.79
N LYS A 967 -70.16 -38.88 -27.82
CA LYS A 967 -71.42 -39.13 -28.52
C LYS A 967 -71.41 -40.51 -29.18
N LEU A 968 -70.36 -40.86 -29.91
CA LEU A 968 -70.24 -42.17 -30.56
C LEU A 968 -70.26 -43.34 -29.57
N GLN A 969 -69.62 -43.19 -28.41
CA GLN A 969 -69.67 -44.20 -27.36
C GLN A 969 -71.09 -44.39 -26.83
N LYS A 970 -71.78 -43.31 -26.50
CA LYS A 970 -73.14 -43.35 -25.99
C LYS A 970 -74.12 -43.97 -27.00
N ASP A 971 -74.06 -43.53 -28.26
CA ASP A 971 -74.89 -44.05 -29.34
C ASP A 971 -74.64 -45.57 -29.53
N ASN A 972 -73.40 -46.03 -29.35
CA ASN A 972 -73.07 -47.45 -29.44
C ASN A 972 -73.64 -48.30 -28.29
N GLU A 973 -73.58 -47.80 -27.06
CA GLU A 973 -74.16 -48.46 -25.88
C GLU A 973 -75.67 -48.66 -26.06
N GLU A 974 -76.39 -47.58 -26.41
CA GLU A 974 -77.84 -47.61 -26.63
C GLU A 974 -78.24 -48.58 -27.76
N ARG A 975 -77.47 -48.61 -28.85
CA ARG A 975 -77.72 -49.51 -29.99
C ARG A 975 -77.46 -50.98 -29.64
N SER A 976 -76.42 -51.27 -28.86
CA SER A 976 -76.08 -52.64 -28.44
C SER A 976 -77.15 -53.23 -27.52
N GLU A 977 -77.67 -52.45 -26.56
CA GLU A 977 -78.78 -52.86 -25.70
C GLU A 977 -80.06 -53.13 -26.50
N SER A 978 -80.37 -52.24 -27.46
CA SER A 978 -81.52 -52.42 -28.36
C SER A 978 -81.39 -53.68 -29.21
N LEU A 979 -80.19 -54.01 -29.69
CA LEU A 979 -79.93 -55.23 -30.44
C LEU A 979 -80.18 -56.48 -29.59
N GLN A 980 -79.64 -56.55 -28.37
CA GLN A 980 -79.84 -57.69 -27.47
C GLN A 980 -81.32 -57.97 -27.22
N LYS A 981 -82.07 -56.92 -26.88
CA LYS A 981 -83.50 -57.04 -26.60
C LYS A 981 -84.28 -57.54 -27.82
N THR A 982 -84.06 -56.92 -28.98
CA THR A 982 -84.79 -57.24 -30.21
C THR A 982 -84.45 -58.64 -30.72
N LEU A 983 -83.18 -59.02 -30.65
CA LEU A 983 -82.71 -60.35 -31.08
C LEU A 983 -83.22 -61.46 -30.16
N LEU A 984 -83.25 -61.25 -28.83
CA LEU A 984 -83.81 -62.22 -27.89
C LEU A 984 -85.29 -62.47 -28.19
N GLU A 985 -86.06 -61.41 -28.42
CA GLU A 985 -87.48 -61.52 -28.75
C GLU A 985 -87.71 -62.27 -30.07
N ALA A 986 -86.87 -61.99 -31.08
CA ALA A 986 -86.85 -62.74 -32.33
C ALA A 986 -86.50 -64.23 -32.15
N LEU A 987 -85.53 -64.56 -31.31
CA LEU A 987 -85.11 -65.93 -31.02
C LEU A 987 -86.16 -66.72 -30.24
N THR A 988 -86.87 -66.07 -29.32
CA THR A 988 -87.92 -66.71 -28.50
C THR A 988 -89.24 -66.85 -29.24
N ASN A 989 -89.66 -65.84 -30.02
CA ASN A 989 -91.02 -65.78 -30.58
C ASN A 989 -91.08 -65.64 -32.11
N GLY A 990 -90.00 -65.20 -32.76
CA GLY A 990 -90.01 -64.90 -34.20
C GLY A 990 -89.91 -66.13 -35.10
N ASP A 991 -90.60 -66.10 -36.24
CA ASP A 991 -90.63 -67.23 -37.20
C ASP A 991 -89.26 -67.58 -37.79
N GLN A 992 -88.39 -66.58 -37.96
CA GLN A 992 -87.07 -66.74 -38.57
C GLN A 992 -86.15 -67.74 -37.86
N TYR A 993 -86.26 -67.87 -36.52
CA TYR A 993 -85.45 -68.78 -35.71
C TYR A 993 -86.27 -69.96 -35.17
N LYS A 994 -87.47 -70.20 -35.71
CA LYS A 994 -88.37 -71.27 -35.27
C LYS A 994 -87.71 -72.65 -35.31
N TYR A 995 -86.83 -72.88 -36.30
CA TYR A 995 -86.07 -74.13 -36.44
C TYR A 995 -85.20 -74.45 -35.21
N LEU A 996 -84.67 -73.45 -34.50
CA LEU A 996 -83.92 -73.67 -33.26
C LEU A 996 -84.84 -74.15 -32.14
N ARG A 997 -86.02 -73.54 -31.99
CA ARG A 997 -87.01 -73.92 -30.98
C ARG A 997 -87.58 -75.30 -31.25
N GLU A 998 -87.89 -75.62 -32.51
CA GLU A 998 -88.33 -76.95 -32.94
C GLU A 998 -87.24 -78.01 -32.70
N ALA A 999 -85.97 -77.63 -32.84
CA ALA A 999 -84.83 -78.46 -32.51
C ALA A 999 -84.54 -78.58 -31.00
N GLY A 1000 -85.36 -77.94 -30.15
CA GLY A 1000 -85.33 -78.05 -28.68
C GLY A 1000 -84.57 -76.94 -27.94
N TYR A 1001 -84.13 -75.88 -28.64
CA TYR A 1001 -83.38 -74.78 -27.99
C TYR A 1001 -84.29 -73.82 -27.20
N GLY A 1002 -83.94 -73.58 -25.94
CA GLY A 1002 -84.38 -72.46 -25.13
C GLY A 1002 -83.35 -71.33 -25.13
N PHE A 1003 -83.76 -70.10 -24.83
CA PHE A 1003 -82.90 -68.91 -24.90
C PHE A 1003 -82.92 -68.15 -23.58
N ARG A 1004 -81.77 -67.60 -23.19
CA ARG A 1004 -81.63 -66.69 -22.06
C ARG A 1004 -80.63 -65.58 -22.36
N THR A 1005 -80.82 -64.44 -21.71
CA THR A 1005 -79.77 -63.43 -21.63
C THR A 1005 -78.57 -64.02 -20.90
N ASP A 1006 -77.39 -63.86 -21.47
CA ASP A 1006 -76.13 -64.34 -20.91
C ASP A 1006 -75.11 -63.19 -20.91
N GLY A 1007 -75.17 -62.37 -19.86
CA GLY A 1007 -74.37 -61.14 -19.78
C GLY A 1007 -74.70 -60.16 -20.91
N GLU A 1008 -73.70 -59.84 -21.73
CA GLU A 1008 -73.77 -58.93 -22.88
C GLU A 1008 -74.18 -59.61 -24.19
N GLY A 1009 -74.60 -60.87 -24.10
CA GLY A 1009 -75.06 -61.72 -25.20
C GLY A 1009 -76.33 -62.49 -24.89
N ILE A 1010 -76.66 -63.43 -25.77
CA ILE A 1010 -77.77 -64.38 -25.64
C ILE A 1010 -77.20 -65.78 -25.77
N SER A 1011 -77.51 -66.65 -24.81
CA SER A 1011 -77.15 -68.06 -24.88
C SER A 1011 -78.39 -68.88 -25.19
N ALA A 1012 -78.32 -69.72 -26.23
CA ALA A 1012 -79.30 -70.76 -26.50
C ALA A 1012 -78.79 -72.10 -25.97
N TYR A 1013 -79.70 -72.94 -25.49
CA TYR A 1013 -79.37 -74.26 -24.96
C TYR A 1013 -80.44 -75.28 -25.32
N ARG A 1014 -80.04 -76.51 -25.69
CA ARG A 1014 -80.97 -77.64 -25.82
C ARG A 1014 -80.40 -78.88 -25.14
N GLN A 1015 -81.29 -79.71 -24.62
CA GLN A 1015 -80.93 -81.01 -24.07
C GLN A 1015 -81.00 -82.08 -25.17
N ILE A 1016 -79.95 -82.88 -25.32
CA ILE A 1016 -79.88 -83.99 -26.26
C ILE A 1016 -79.58 -85.30 -25.53
N TYR A 1017 -80.07 -86.39 -26.09
CA TYR A 1017 -79.74 -87.74 -25.63
C TYR A 1017 -78.42 -88.19 -26.25
N SER A 1018 -77.43 -88.52 -25.42
CA SER A 1018 -76.06 -88.87 -25.84
C SER A 1018 -75.72 -90.36 -25.65
N GLY A 1019 -76.65 -91.18 -25.14
CA GLY A 1019 -76.46 -92.63 -24.96
C GLY A 1019 -77.07 -93.16 -23.66
N GLU A 1020 -76.82 -94.44 -23.39
CA GLU A 1020 -77.20 -95.10 -22.13
C GLU A 1020 -75.93 -95.40 -21.32
N ILE A 1021 -75.91 -95.01 -20.04
CA ILE A 1021 -74.87 -95.44 -19.11
C ILE A 1021 -75.36 -96.67 -18.36
N GLU A 1022 -74.55 -97.74 -18.42
CA GLU A 1022 -74.78 -98.97 -17.67
C GLU A 1022 -74.54 -98.74 -16.18
N ILE A 1023 -75.58 -98.90 -15.36
CA ILE A 1023 -75.48 -98.84 -13.89
C ILE A 1023 -75.31 -100.27 -13.36
N ASP A 1024 -74.11 -100.61 -12.90
CA ASP A 1024 -73.76 -101.99 -12.51
C ASP A 1024 -74.08 -102.28 -11.03
N GLY A 1025 -75.01 -103.22 -10.75
CA GLY A 1025 -75.42 -103.59 -9.39
C GLY A 1025 -76.57 -104.60 -9.21
N SER A 1026 -76.25 -105.90 -9.34
CA SER A 1026 -76.94 -107.11 -8.81
C SER A 1026 -78.27 -107.61 -9.42
N ALA A 1027 -78.12 -108.66 -10.25
CA ALA A 1027 -78.99 -109.82 -10.51
C ALA A 1027 -80.52 -109.63 -10.69
N MET A 1028 -80.93 -109.81 -11.95
CA MET A 1028 -82.29 -110.06 -12.46
C MET A 1028 -83.30 -108.91 -12.35
N LYS A 1029 -83.18 -107.92 -13.26
CA LYS A 1029 -84.27 -107.25 -14.00
C LYS A 1029 -83.68 -106.37 -15.12
N GLU A 1030 -84.18 -106.51 -16.36
CA GLU A 1030 -83.71 -105.88 -17.60
C GLU A 1030 -83.98 -104.35 -17.72
N THR A 1031 -83.77 -103.54 -16.66
CA THR A 1031 -83.94 -102.07 -16.76
C THR A 1031 -83.00 -101.30 -15.81
N SER A 1032 -81.69 -101.27 -16.10
CA SER A 1032 -80.68 -100.53 -15.31
C SER A 1032 -79.84 -99.57 -16.16
N TYR A 1033 -80.46 -98.91 -17.13
CA TYR A 1033 -79.81 -97.86 -17.94
C TYR A 1033 -80.29 -96.48 -17.49
N SER A 1034 -79.35 -95.55 -17.28
CA SER A 1034 -79.67 -94.12 -17.14
C SER A 1034 -79.46 -93.41 -18.47
N PRO A 1035 -80.36 -92.51 -18.87
CA PRO A 1035 -80.13 -91.67 -20.03
C PRO A 1035 -78.94 -90.73 -19.77
N ASP A 1036 -77.92 -90.78 -20.62
CA ASP A 1036 -76.84 -89.78 -20.63
C ASP A 1036 -77.33 -88.56 -21.42
N LEU A 1037 -77.44 -87.43 -20.73
CA LEU A 1037 -78.01 -86.21 -21.29
C LEU A 1037 -76.90 -85.17 -21.42
N GLU A 1038 -76.69 -84.68 -22.64
CA GLU A 1038 -75.73 -83.63 -22.95
C GLU A 1038 -76.47 -82.34 -23.34
N TYR A 1039 -75.89 -81.18 -23.04
CA TYR A 1039 -76.45 -79.90 -23.45
C TYR A 1039 -75.62 -79.31 -24.59
N GLN A 1040 -76.30 -78.93 -25.66
CA GLN A 1040 -75.69 -78.13 -26.72
C GLN A 1040 -75.99 -76.66 -26.48
N TYR A 1041 -74.99 -75.82 -26.68
CA TYR A 1041 -75.07 -74.38 -26.45
C TYR A 1041 -74.73 -73.62 -27.73
N ILE A 1042 -75.41 -72.49 -27.95
CA ILE A 1042 -75.12 -71.48 -28.99
C ILE A 1042 -74.94 -70.17 -28.24
N ARG A 1043 -73.88 -69.41 -28.52
CA ARG A 1043 -73.61 -68.14 -27.83
C ARG A 1043 -73.58 -67.01 -28.84
N ILE A 1044 -74.44 -66.02 -28.64
CA ILE A 1044 -74.64 -64.92 -29.57
C ILE A 1044 -74.24 -63.62 -28.89
N GLU A 1045 -73.19 -62.97 -29.39
CA GLU A 1045 -72.71 -61.71 -28.81
C GLU A 1045 -73.55 -60.52 -29.27
N THR A 1046 -74.05 -59.68 -28.35
CA THR A 1046 -74.95 -58.56 -28.71
C THR A 1046 -74.39 -57.17 -28.43
N LYS A 1047 -73.23 -57.09 -27.77
CA LYS A 1047 -72.51 -55.82 -27.57
C LYS A 1047 -71.48 -55.58 -28.66
N PHE A 1048 -71.64 -54.46 -29.38
CA PHE A 1048 -70.63 -54.02 -30.35
C PHE A 1048 -69.56 -53.21 -29.64
N ASN A 1049 -68.29 -53.52 -29.88
CA ASN A 1049 -67.17 -52.67 -29.46
C ASN A 1049 -66.60 -51.96 -30.71
N PRO A 1050 -66.74 -50.63 -30.82
CA PRO A 1050 -66.31 -49.89 -32.01
C PRO A 1050 -64.78 -49.78 -32.18
N GLY A 1051 -63.98 -50.20 -31.19
CA GLY A 1051 -62.53 -50.04 -31.19
C GLY A 1051 -62.08 -48.63 -30.80
N ASN A 1052 -60.76 -48.47 -30.53
CA ASN A 1052 -60.13 -47.33 -29.85
C ASN A 1052 -60.49 -45.94 -30.39
N LEU A 1053 -61.40 -45.23 -29.70
CA LEU A 1053 -61.68 -43.81 -29.89
C LEU A 1053 -60.74 -42.96 -29.00
N SER A 1054 -59.50 -42.76 -29.45
CA SER A 1054 -58.53 -41.91 -28.74
C SER A 1054 -58.51 -40.48 -29.31
N VAL A 1055 -58.63 -39.50 -28.42
CA VAL A 1055 -58.53 -38.05 -28.67
C VAL A 1055 -57.04 -37.61 -28.80
N ASP A 1056 -56.09 -38.51 -28.48
CA ASP A 1056 -54.63 -38.29 -28.46
C ASP A 1056 -53.97 -38.21 -29.86
N MET A 1057 -54.75 -38.06 -30.94
CA MET A 1057 -54.20 -37.95 -32.30
C MET A 1057 -53.73 -36.53 -32.66
N MET A 1058 -53.89 -35.54 -31.77
CA MET A 1058 -53.46 -34.16 -31.99
C MET A 1058 -52.38 -33.75 -30.99
N ASN A 1059 -51.28 -33.16 -31.48
CA ASN A 1059 -50.29 -32.52 -30.62
C ASN A 1059 -50.66 -31.04 -30.40
N PRO A 1060 -51.20 -30.65 -29.22
CA PRO A 1060 -51.57 -29.26 -28.93
C PRO A 1060 -50.37 -28.31 -28.83
N ASN A 1061 -49.15 -28.85 -28.69
CA ASN A 1061 -47.91 -28.08 -28.54
C ASN A 1061 -47.28 -27.64 -29.87
N SER A 1062 -47.97 -27.77 -31.01
CA SER A 1062 -47.49 -27.21 -32.27
C SER A 1062 -47.28 -25.70 -32.14
N THR A 1063 -46.15 -25.19 -32.60
CA THR A 1063 -45.74 -23.78 -32.45
C THR A 1063 -46.62 -22.79 -33.20
N ARG A 1064 -47.50 -23.27 -34.09
CA ARG A 1064 -48.47 -22.47 -34.82
C ARG A 1064 -49.79 -23.24 -34.95
N PHE A 1065 -50.90 -22.53 -34.79
CA PHE A 1065 -52.21 -22.99 -35.24
C PHE A 1065 -52.18 -23.20 -36.77
N ASN A 1066 -52.73 -24.32 -37.25
CA ASN A 1066 -52.80 -24.62 -38.69
C ASN A 1066 -54.20 -25.16 -39.05
N ALA A 1067 -54.90 -24.44 -39.93
CA ALA A 1067 -56.21 -24.83 -40.43
C ALA A 1067 -56.21 -26.19 -41.16
N GLU A 1068 -55.13 -26.57 -41.83
CA GLU A 1068 -55.03 -27.87 -42.50
C GLU A 1068 -55.10 -29.04 -41.51
N MET A 1069 -54.54 -28.86 -40.30
CA MET A 1069 -54.55 -29.89 -39.25
C MET A 1069 -55.97 -30.12 -38.70
N ALA A 1070 -56.76 -29.05 -38.51
CA ALA A 1070 -58.14 -29.16 -38.06
C ALA A 1070 -59.07 -29.75 -39.14
N ILE A 1071 -58.86 -29.43 -40.42
CA ILE A 1071 -59.60 -30.04 -41.54
C ILE A 1071 -59.26 -31.54 -41.66
N GLY A 1072 -57.99 -31.91 -41.51
CA GLY A 1072 -57.56 -33.30 -41.49
C GLY A 1072 -58.26 -34.12 -40.40
N VAL A 1073 -58.45 -33.52 -39.23
CA VAL A 1073 -59.17 -34.15 -38.11
C VAL A 1073 -60.66 -34.26 -38.33
N LYS A 1074 -61.31 -33.25 -38.93
CA LYS A 1074 -62.72 -33.37 -39.34
C LYS A 1074 -62.93 -34.54 -40.30
N ASN A 1075 -62.09 -34.65 -41.32
CA ASN A 1075 -62.18 -35.75 -42.29
C ASN A 1075 -61.94 -37.12 -41.64
N TYR A 1076 -61.05 -37.19 -40.64
CA TYR A 1076 -60.84 -38.41 -39.87
C TYR A 1076 -62.10 -38.80 -39.08
N ILE A 1077 -62.74 -37.86 -38.38
CA ILE A 1077 -63.98 -38.07 -37.63
C ILE A 1077 -65.12 -38.54 -38.54
N ASP A 1078 -65.34 -37.86 -39.67
CA ASP A 1078 -66.41 -38.19 -40.62
C ASP A 1078 -66.25 -39.63 -41.16
N ASN A 1079 -65.01 -40.01 -41.47
CA ASN A 1079 -64.69 -41.38 -41.90
C ASN A 1079 -64.87 -42.39 -40.77
N LEU A 1080 -64.49 -42.04 -39.54
CA LEU A 1080 -64.60 -42.91 -38.38
C LEU A 1080 -66.07 -43.17 -38.02
N GLN A 1081 -66.92 -42.14 -38.00
CA GLN A 1081 -68.36 -42.29 -37.76
C GLN A 1081 -68.99 -43.20 -38.81
N LYS A 1082 -68.68 -42.97 -40.10
CA LYS A 1082 -69.19 -43.81 -41.20
C LYS A 1082 -68.74 -45.27 -41.09
N ASN A 1083 -67.48 -45.50 -40.69
CA ASN A 1083 -66.95 -46.84 -40.49
C ASN A 1083 -67.62 -47.55 -39.31
N VAL A 1084 -67.80 -46.86 -38.17
CA VAL A 1084 -68.50 -47.40 -36.99
C VAL A 1084 -69.96 -47.76 -37.32
N GLU A 1085 -70.65 -46.89 -38.07
CA GLU A 1085 -72.02 -47.17 -38.53
C GLU A 1085 -72.10 -48.43 -39.41
N GLN A 1086 -71.16 -48.59 -40.35
CA GLN A 1086 -71.09 -49.77 -41.21
C GLN A 1086 -70.74 -51.03 -40.44
N MET A 1087 -69.76 -50.98 -39.53
CA MET A 1087 -69.35 -52.13 -38.72
C MET A 1087 -70.46 -52.56 -37.76
N PHE A 1088 -71.17 -51.62 -37.13
CA PHE A 1088 -72.32 -51.97 -36.29
C PHE A 1088 -73.43 -52.64 -37.11
N ALA A 1089 -73.74 -52.11 -38.31
CA ALA A 1089 -74.75 -52.72 -39.17
C ALA A 1089 -74.40 -54.17 -39.54
N GLN A 1090 -73.12 -54.43 -39.85
CA GLN A 1090 -72.63 -55.79 -40.07
C GLN A 1090 -72.73 -56.66 -38.82
N PHE A 1091 -72.26 -56.17 -37.67
CA PHE A 1091 -72.32 -56.88 -36.39
C PHE A 1091 -73.75 -57.21 -35.95
N SER A 1092 -74.69 -56.30 -36.21
CA SER A 1092 -76.09 -56.44 -35.79
C SER A 1092 -76.86 -57.54 -36.54
N ASN A 1093 -76.37 -58.01 -37.70
CA ASN A 1093 -76.97 -59.12 -38.42
C ASN A 1093 -76.40 -60.46 -37.93
N LYS A 1094 -77.14 -61.12 -37.04
CA LYS A 1094 -76.74 -62.40 -36.43
C LYS A 1094 -77.21 -63.65 -37.16
N THR A 1095 -77.89 -63.50 -38.29
CA THR A 1095 -78.60 -64.61 -38.93
C THR A 1095 -77.68 -65.74 -39.39
N GLU A 1096 -76.59 -65.43 -40.08
CA GLU A 1096 -75.66 -66.45 -40.58
C GLU A 1096 -74.78 -67.03 -39.46
N GLU A 1097 -74.30 -66.19 -38.52
CA GLU A 1097 -73.59 -66.63 -37.30
C GLU A 1097 -74.38 -67.70 -36.55
N ILE A 1098 -75.67 -67.46 -36.31
CA ILE A 1098 -76.56 -68.39 -35.61
C ILE A 1098 -76.82 -69.67 -36.41
N LYS A 1099 -76.91 -69.60 -37.74
CA LYS A 1099 -77.09 -70.78 -38.60
C LYS A 1099 -75.84 -71.65 -38.64
N GLU A 1100 -74.66 -71.05 -38.73
CA GLU A 1100 -73.38 -71.76 -38.72
C GLU A 1100 -73.16 -72.47 -37.40
N GLU A 1101 -73.36 -71.79 -36.25
CA GLU A 1101 -73.27 -72.44 -34.93
C GLU A 1101 -74.28 -73.58 -34.77
N TYR A 1102 -75.50 -73.40 -35.30
CA TYR A 1102 -76.51 -74.46 -35.28
C TYR A 1102 -76.11 -75.66 -36.15
N ALA A 1103 -75.56 -75.44 -37.35
CA ALA A 1103 -75.10 -76.50 -38.25
C ALA A 1103 -73.93 -77.30 -37.63
N GLN A 1104 -72.98 -76.62 -36.97
CA GLN A 1104 -71.91 -77.30 -36.22
C GLN A 1104 -72.47 -78.17 -35.08
N ASN A 1105 -73.47 -77.68 -34.36
CA ASN A 1105 -74.15 -78.47 -33.33
C ASN A 1105 -74.94 -79.67 -33.92
N GLN A 1106 -75.38 -79.62 -35.18
CA GLN A 1106 -75.95 -80.79 -35.87
C GLN A 1106 -74.88 -81.83 -36.23
N GLU A 1107 -73.71 -81.44 -36.74
CA GLU A 1107 -72.62 -82.39 -37.04
C GLU A 1107 -72.16 -83.17 -35.80
N ILE A 1108 -72.09 -82.51 -34.63
CA ILE A 1108 -71.75 -83.17 -33.36
C ILE A 1108 -72.83 -84.19 -32.96
N GLN A 1109 -74.10 -83.91 -33.24
CA GLN A 1109 -75.20 -84.83 -32.94
C GLN A 1109 -75.15 -86.08 -33.82
N ASP A 1110 -74.76 -85.96 -35.09
CA ASP A 1110 -74.66 -87.08 -36.03
C ASP A 1110 -73.37 -87.91 -35.81
N TYR A 1111 -72.29 -87.33 -35.30
CA TYR A 1111 -71.05 -88.06 -34.98
C TYR A 1111 -71.15 -88.93 -33.71
N LYS A 1112 -72.05 -88.58 -32.78
CA LYS A 1112 -72.27 -89.32 -31.51
C LYS A 1112 -73.41 -90.34 -31.57
N LYS A 1113 -74.31 -90.23 -32.56
CA LYS A 1113 -75.27 -91.29 -32.91
C LYS A 1113 -74.56 -92.45 -33.60
#